data_AF-A0A9R0YV89-F1
#
_entry.id   AF-A0A9R0YV89-F1
#
_cell.length_a   1.000
_cell.length_b   1.000
_cell.length_c   1.000
_cell.angle_alpha   90.00
_cell.angle_beta   90.00
_cell.angle_gamma   90.00
#
_symmetry.space_group_name_H-M   'P 1'
#
loop_
_entity.id
_entity.type
_entity.pdbx_description
1 polymer ?
#
loop_
_entity_poly.entity_id
_entity_poly.type
_entity_poly.pdbx_seq_one_letter_code
_entity_poly.pdbx_strand_id
1 'polypeptide(L)'
;MECRGVSAVQVQPAAPMGQPGQPAKPPVQPWEYSLRKYLLLLAALVVTVTYAAGFSPPGGVWQAAHDGQPAGDPIIRGTQYSRYLAFFYCNATAFAASLVVIVLILILAVRHDKKGKDSRWVVVPLRLVMVLDLLSLMGAYGAGTCQDKVSIVYSAVLVAAVFLYVAVLKMMHWWCPDNKSGSGCDGTMSAAPNRNSNSGGVMSTPNPASDAGTISSPVRDSDPNVREEEDRKREVLKKLKADERLRKVLMLLATFAVSITYVAGLSTPGGFWDTTGTSYRPGDAILKDRHRPRLTVFLLCNTTSFVASLLIIMLLIIDSKKLREKKARSLVLYGFIVVALVSLVGAYTAGSCRETKTTIYVVSLAGGILAMAYILLYAFYTLTSSRSSPTEQTEAIQQTNDNVSARKGLDKARSLVLLLATLAATITYTAGLDPPGGVWQDKGDGYIAGDPILITTNIRRYRAFYYCNSVAFVASLVVIVLVQTERLIKHHVLEAAMILDLFGLIGAYAAGSCRDVNSSIYVMALAGAALIYVVIHIVFFTLELDHKDKKDDDQEDELLEKRRKRLLLFAILAATITYQAGLTPPGGFLLQDDTLGHHAGDPILLHNYPVRYYAFFYCNSVSFMLSIALIILLVNPNLYRPAIRSNALSVCTAVGLFCLMGAYAAGSTQHRKTSIYIFVLVAVVLLVAAGLLLVFLLKRKRSNAVVAPPREQNEEERKEVEEKNEDEEEAKKHARRKYLMLLGILVASVAYQAGLEPPGGAWQNNDNGYEAGIPVMHDNRRPRYLAFFYSNSISFVASIVVIIMLLPQWLPKKKEGDWEKWSLRVMNWTIRLDLFALLVAYAAGSNRGWKTSVYVVALVFAVLGYFAIHTVLACIVCRRERRQSTSAV
;
A
#
# COMPACT_ATOMS: atom_id res chain seq x y z
N MET A 1 -37.84 61.13 31.41
CA MET A 1 -38.84 61.13 32.50
C MET A 1 -39.26 59.68 32.73
N GLU A 2 -38.86 59.14 33.87
CA GLU A 2 -39.17 57.78 34.34
C GLU A 2 -40.67 57.61 34.63
N CYS A 3 -41.18 56.37 34.51
CA CYS A 3 -41.62 55.59 35.68
C CYS A 3 -42.06 54.15 35.34
N ARG A 4 -41.36 53.20 35.98
CA ARG A 4 -41.79 51.95 36.66
C ARG A 4 -42.99 51.12 36.18
N GLY A 5 -42.74 49.81 36.04
CA GLY A 5 -43.73 48.72 36.13
C GLY A 5 -43.06 47.43 36.64
N VAL A 6 -43.72 46.75 37.59
CA VAL A 6 -43.21 45.75 38.55
C VAL A 6 -43.11 44.31 38.00
N SER A 7 -42.23 43.51 38.61
CA SER A 7 -41.95 42.08 38.44
C SER A 7 -43.15 41.12 38.41
N ALA A 8 -43.02 40.05 37.62
CA ALA A 8 -43.66 38.76 37.89
C ALA A 8 -42.66 37.61 37.65
N VAL A 9 -42.45 36.81 38.70
CA VAL A 9 -41.66 35.57 38.70
C VAL A 9 -42.47 34.50 37.97
N GLN A 10 -41.88 33.84 36.97
CA GLN A 10 -42.44 32.61 36.42
C GLN A 10 -41.39 31.50 36.39
N VAL A 11 -41.72 30.46 37.16
CA VAL A 11 -40.95 29.25 37.45
C VAL A 11 -40.73 28.43 36.17
N GLN A 12 -39.48 28.09 35.87
CA GLN A 12 -39.13 27.09 34.86
C GLN A 12 -39.48 25.68 35.35
N PRO A 13 -40.05 24.79 34.50
CA PRO A 13 -40.26 23.40 34.88
C PRO A 13 -38.93 22.67 35.02
N ALA A 14 -38.78 21.91 36.10
CA ALA A 14 -37.66 21.03 36.33
C ALA A 14 -37.49 20.03 35.17
N ALA A 15 -36.25 19.89 34.70
CA ALA A 15 -35.85 18.83 33.78
C ALA A 15 -36.12 17.45 34.44
N PRO A 16 -36.63 16.45 33.69
CA PRO A 16 -36.85 15.13 34.25
C PRO A 16 -35.50 14.52 34.68
N MET A 17 -35.40 14.16 35.96
CA MET A 17 -34.31 13.33 36.48
C MET A 17 -34.26 12.04 35.66
N GLY A 18 -33.16 11.85 34.91
CA GLY A 18 -32.89 10.61 34.21
C GLY A 18 -32.77 9.46 35.21
N GLN A 19 -33.43 8.34 34.90
CA GLN A 19 -33.26 7.07 35.60
C GLN A 19 -31.75 6.69 35.66
N PRO A 20 -31.23 6.29 36.83
CA PRO A 20 -29.88 5.75 36.93
C PRO A 20 -29.90 4.31 36.39
N GLY A 21 -29.23 4.04 35.26
CA GLY A 21 -29.06 2.66 34.79
C GLY A 21 -28.84 2.41 33.30
N GLN A 22 -28.75 3.43 32.43
CA GLN A 22 -28.36 3.19 31.03
C GLN A 22 -26.90 3.61 30.79
N PRO A 23 -25.99 2.67 30.44
CA PRO A 23 -24.61 3.01 30.17
C PRO A 23 -24.55 3.89 28.92
N ALA A 24 -23.96 5.08 29.07
CA ALA A 24 -23.68 5.98 27.96
C ALA A 24 -22.80 5.24 26.93
N LYS A 25 -23.34 4.99 25.73
CA LYS A 25 -22.56 4.46 24.60
C LYS A 25 -21.37 5.39 24.37
N PRO A 26 -20.12 4.89 24.35
CA PRO A 26 -18.97 5.74 24.07
C PRO A 26 -19.14 6.40 22.69
N PRO A 27 -18.76 7.67 22.54
CA PRO A 27 -18.92 8.40 21.29
C PRO A 27 -18.14 7.69 20.17
N VAL A 28 -18.88 7.08 19.23
CA VAL A 28 -18.30 6.38 18.08
C VAL A 28 -17.75 7.42 17.10
N GLN A 29 -16.43 7.53 17.00
CA GLN A 29 -15.76 8.37 15.99
C GLN A 29 -16.15 7.90 14.57
N PRO A 30 -16.27 8.81 13.59
CA PRO A 30 -16.46 8.43 12.19
C PRO A 30 -15.34 7.48 11.73
N TRP A 31 -15.70 6.41 11.02
CA TRP A 31 -14.79 5.34 10.63
C TRP A 31 -13.65 5.81 9.70
N GLU A 32 -13.86 6.90 8.98
CA GLU A 32 -12.87 7.54 8.12
C GLU A 32 -11.61 7.90 8.91
N TYR A 33 -11.77 8.29 10.18
CA TYR A 33 -10.64 8.59 11.04
C TYR A 33 -9.85 7.33 11.45
N SER A 34 -10.55 6.22 11.71
CA SER A 34 -9.91 4.93 12.01
C SER A 34 -9.21 4.35 10.77
N LEU A 35 -9.81 4.51 9.59
CA LEU A 35 -9.33 3.92 8.33
C LEU A 35 -8.44 4.86 7.50
N ARG A 36 -8.21 6.10 7.92
CA ARG A 36 -7.45 7.12 7.18
C ARG A 36 -6.15 6.64 6.54
N LYS A 37 -5.40 5.78 7.22
CA LYS A 37 -4.11 5.25 6.73
C LYS A 37 -4.28 4.39 5.47
N TYR A 38 -5.35 3.60 5.45
CA TYR A 38 -5.66 2.69 4.34
C TYR A 38 -6.39 3.43 3.21
N LEU A 39 -7.20 4.45 3.54
CA LEU A 39 -7.76 5.35 2.53
C LEU A 39 -6.67 6.15 1.80
N LEU A 40 -5.66 6.60 2.56
CA LEU A 40 -4.48 7.27 1.99
C LEU A 40 -3.69 6.32 1.10
N LEU A 41 -3.55 5.05 1.51
CA LEU A 41 -2.90 4.02 0.68
C LEU A 41 -3.69 3.74 -0.60
N LEU A 42 -5.02 3.61 -0.52
CA LEU A 42 -5.89 3.44 -1.68
C LEU A 42 -5.72 4.60 -2.67
N ALA A 43 -5.83 5.85 -2.19
CA ALA A 43 -5.67 7.01 -3.04
C ALA A 43 -4.25 7.08 -3.65
N ALA A 44 -3.21 6.81 -2.85
CA ALA A 44 -1.83 6.77 -3.35
C ALA A 44 -1.66 5.76 -4.48
N LEU A 45 -2.21 4.56 -4.31
CA LEU A 45 -2.12 3.49 -5.28
C LEU A 45 -2.95 3.78 -6.55
N VAL A 46 -4.12 4.41 -6.42
CA VAL A 46 -4.88 4.91 -7.58
C VAL A 46 -4.10 5.98 -8.34
N VAL A 47 -3.45 6.93 -7.66
CA VAL A 47 -2.55 7.92 -8.28
C VAL A 47 -1.44 7.20 -9.08
N THR A 48 -0.77 6.20 -8.51
CA THR A 48 0.29 5.45 -9.20
C THR A 48 -0.21 4.81 -10.49
N VAL A 49 -1.30 4.03 -10.43
CA VAL A 49 -1.77 3.26 -11.58
C VAL A 49 -2.39 4.13 -12.67
N THR A 50 -3.06 5.23 -12.29
CA THR A 50 -3.65 6.17 -13.25
C THR A 50 -2.59 7.07 -13.90
N TYR A 51 -1.52 7.41 -13.18
CA TYR A 51 -0.38 8.12 -13.73
C TYR A 51 0.35 7.27 -14.79
N ALA A 52 0.64 6.00 -14.48
CA ALA A 52 1.24 5.07 -15.43
C ALA A 52 0.35 4.84 -16.66
N ALA A 53 -0.94 4.55 -16.46
CA ALA A 53 -1.91 4.35 -17.53
C ALA A 53 -2.13 5.61 -18.40
N GLY A 54 -1.87 6.80 -17.86
CA GLY A 54 -1.91 8.05 -18.62
C GLY A 54 -0.78 8.18 -19.64
N PHE A 55 0.34 7.48 -19.44
CA PHE A 55 1.51 7.50 -20.33
C PHE A 55 1.57 6.29 -21.28
N SER A 56 0.92 5.21 -20.89
CA SER A 56 0.78 3.97 -21.66
C SER A 56 -0.72 3.64 -21.81
N PRO A 57 -1.41 4.25 -22.77
CA PRO A 57 -2.85 4.06 -22.97
C PRO A 57 -3.18 2.62 -23.42
N PRO A 58 -4.41 2.15 -23.16
CA PRO A 58 -4.84 0.82 -23.57
C PRO A 58 -4.86 0.68 -25.09
N GLY A 59 -4.50 -0.51 -25.58
CA GLY A 59 -4.35 -0.75 -27.01
C GLY A 59 -2.99 -0.31 -27.57
N GLY A 60 -2.10 0.22 -26.73
CA GLY A 60 -0.75 0.61 -27.15
C GLY A 60 -0.70 1.95 -27.89
N VAL A 61 0.49 2.25 -28.39
CA VAL A 61 0.82 3.46 -29.13
C VAL A 61 1.48 3.07 -30.45
N TRP A 62 1.36 3.93 -31.46
CA TRP A 62 2.05 3.71 -32.74
C TRP A 62 3.56 3.76 -32.55
N GLN A 63 4.28 2.76 -33.05
CA GLN A 63 5.74 2.72 -32.90
C GLN A 63 6.46 3.51 -33.99
N ALA A 64 5.86 3.58 -35.17
CA ALA A 64 6.32 4.37 -36.30
C ALA A 64 5.20 5.29 -36.81
N ALA A 65 5.57 6.34 -37.55
CA ALA A 65 4.58 7.19 -38.20
C ALA A 65 3.86 6.41 -39.31
N HIS A 66 2.52 6.39 -39.27
CA HIS A 66 1.70 5.65 -40.23
C HIS A 66 0.44 6.44 -40.62
N ASP A 67 0.20 6.64 -41.92
CA ASP A 67 -1.01 7.27 -42.47
C ASP A 67 -1.48 8.54 -41.73
N GLY A 68 -0.56 9.49 -41.49
CA GLY A 68 -0.85 10.76 -40.81
C GLY A 68 -0.97 10.66 -39.28
N GLN A 69 -0.70 9.50 -38.68
CA GLN A 69 -0.62 9.30 -37.23
C GLN A 69 0.85 9.31 -36.79
N PRO A 70 1.27 10.24 -35.92
CA PRO A 70 2.66 10.30 -35.45
C PRO A 70 2.94 9.15 -34.47
N ALA A 71 4.20 8.71 -34.40
CA ALA A 71 4.63 7.73 -33.39
C ALA A 71 4.27 8.22 -31.97
N GLY A 72 3.93 7.29 -31.08
CA GLY A 72 3.58 7.59 -29.68
C GLY A 72 2.15 8.11 -29.49
N ASP A 73 1.38 8.35 -30.56
CA ASP A 73 -0.05 8.60 -30.44
C ASP A 73 -0.79 7.31 -30.00
N PRO A 74 -1.81 7.40 -29.13
CA PRO A 74 -2.61 6.24 -28.72
C PRO A 74 -3.35 5.59 -29.90
N ILE A 75 -3.17 4.29 -30.14
CA ILE A 75 -3.81 3.61 -31.28
C ILE A 75 -5.35 3.62 -31.15
N ILE A 76 -5.86 3.40 -29.94
CA ILE A 76 -7.30 3.42 -29.64
C ILE A 76 -7.97 4.76 -29.99
N ARG A 77 -7.21 5.86 -30.05
CA ARG A 77 -7.74 7.17 -30.48
C ARG A 77 -8.12 7.16 -31.95
N GLY A 78 -7.29 6.57 -32.81
CA GLY A 78 -7.52 6.48 -34.25
C GLY A 78 -8.56 5.43 -34.61
N THR A 79 -8.58 4.30 -33.90
CA THR A 79 -9.49 3.18 -34.22
C THR A 79 -10.86 3.30 -33.56
N GLN A 80 -10.94 3.78 -32.32
CA GLN A 80 -12.17 3.81 -31.51
C GLN A 80 -12.22 5.04 -30.60
N TYR A 81 -12.41 6.21 -31.23
CA TYR A 81 -12.35 7.52 -30.57
C TYR A 81 -13.23 7.65 -29.31
N SER A 82 -14.46 7.13 -29.31
CA SER A 82 -15.36 7.22 -28.16
C SER A 82 -14.83 6.46 -26.93
N ARG A 83 -14.17 5.31 -27.14
CA ARG A 83 -13.56 4.53 -26.06
C ARG A 83 -12.32 5.21 -25.52
N TYR A 84 -11.48 5.75 -26.40
CA TYR A 84 -10.35 6.58 -26.01
C TYR A 84 -10.78 7.74 -25.10
N LEU A 85 -11.83 8.45 -25.50
CA LEU A 85 -12.33 9.61 -24.76
C LEU A 85 -12.87 9.23 -23.38
N ALA A 86 -13.65 8.13 -23.32
CA ALA A 86 -14.15 7.59 -22.05
C ALA A 86 -12.99 7.17 -21.13
N PHE A 87 -12.03 6.40 -21.63
CA PHE A 87 -10.84 6.01 -20.88
C PHE A 87 -10.09 7.23 -20.36
N PHE A 88 -9.77 8.18 -21.23
CA PHE A 88 -8.94 9.34 -20.91
C PHE A 88 -9.58 10.21 -19.82
N TYR A 89 -10.85 10.59 -19.97
CA TYR A 89 -11.53 11.43 -18.99
C TYR A 89 -11.73 10.72 -17.65
N CYS A 90 -12.09 9.44 -17.67
CA CYS A 90 -12.22 8.63 -16.46
C CYS A 90 -10.87 8.43 -15.75
N ASN A 91 -9.79 8.11 -16.47
CA ASN A 91 -8.47 7.93 -15.88
C ASN A 91 -7.92 9.23 -15.28
N ALA A 92 -8.04 10.34 -16.01
CA ALA A 92 -7.61 11.65 -15.53
C ALA A 92 -8.44 12.14 -14.33
N THR A 93 -9.77 11.92 -14.32
CA THR A 93 -10.60 12.24 -13.16
C THR A 93 -10.23 11.40 -11.93
N ALA A 94 -9.98 10.10 -12.10
CA ALA A 94 -9.53 9.24 -10.99
C ALA A 94 -8.21 9.75 -10.41
N PHE A 95 -7.19 10.00 -11.26
CA PHE A 95 -5.91 10.59 -10.85
C PHE A 95 -6.09 11.88 -10.01
N ALA A 96 -6.88 12.83 -10.52
CA ALA A 96 -7.12 14.11 -9.85
C ALA A 96 -7.94 13.95 -8.54
N ALA A 97 -8.98 13.12 -8.57
CA ALA A 97 -9.81 12.84 -7.40
C ALA A 97 -8.98 12.19 -6.29
N SER A 98 -8.11 11.23 -6.60
CA SER A 98 -7.21 10.60 -5.63
C SER A 98 -6.22 11.60 -5.03
N LEU A 99 -5.65 12.54 -5.80
CA LEU A 99 -4.81 13.62 -5.25
C LEU A 99 -5.60 14.51 -4.29
N VAL A 100 -6.84 14.86 -4.62
CA VAL A 100 -7.73 15.61 -3.72
C VAL A 100 -8.04 14.81 -2.46
N VAL A 101 -8.29 13.49 -2.57
CA VAL A 101 -8.48 12.60 -1.41
C VAL A 101 -7.24 12.59 -0.51
N ILE A 102 -6.04 12.50 -1.09
CA ILE A 102 -4.76 12.57 -0.34
C ILE A 102 -4.71 13.89 0.44
N VAL A 103 -4.94 15.03 -0.22
CA VAL A 103 -4.92 16.36 0.42
C VAL A 103 -5.98 16.46 1.53
N LEU A 104 -7.22 16.05 1.26
CA LEU A 104 -8.32 16.06 2.25
C LEU A 104 -8.01 15.19 3.47
N ILE A 105 -7.43 14.00 3.27
CA ILE A 105 -7.02 13.10 4.38
C ILE A 105 -5.87 13.72 5.18
N LEU A 106 -4.89 14.34 4.52
CA LEU A 106 -3.80 15.05 5.19
C LEU A 106 -4.33 16.17 6.09
N ILE A 107 -5.39 16.87 5.67
CA ILE A 107 -6.04 17.94 6.42
C ILE A 107 -6.94 17.41 7.55
N LEU A 108 -7.72 16.35 7.28
CA LEU A 108 -8.52 15.66 8.31
C LEU A 108 -7.64 15.22 9.48
N ALA A 109 -6.43 14.75 9.19
CA ALA A 109 -5.45 14.36 10.20
C ALA A 109 -4.96 15.56 11.04
N VAL A 110 -4.92 16.76 10.48
CA VAL A 110 -4.54 18.00 11.18
C VAL A 110 -5.69 18.58 12.00
N ARG A 111 -6.95 18.40 11.56
CA ARG A 111 -8.15 18.88 12.27
C ARG A 111 -8.66 17.96 13.38
N HIS A 112 -8.06 16.79 13.57
CA HIS A 112 -8.54 15.74 14.48
C HIS A 112 -8.62 16.18 15.96
N ASP A 113 -7.96 17.27 16.36
CA ASP A 113 -7.92 17.72 17.76
C ASP A 113 -9.12 18.55 18.24
N LYS A 114 -10.04 18.98 17.36
CA LYS A 114 -11.21 19.78 17.77
C LYS A 114 -12.49 18.94 17.71
N LYS A 115 -12.93 18.42 18.87
CA LYS A 115 -14.14 17.59 19.04
C LYS A 115 -15.39 18.28 18.46
N GLY A 116 -16.22 17.50 17.76
CA GLY A 116 -17.68 17.61 17.85
C GLY A 116 -18.45 18.02 16.59
N LYS A 117 -18.29 19.25 16.09
CA LYS A 117 -19.19 19.81 15.05
C LYS A 117 -18.52 20.16 13.70
N ASP A 118 -17.23 20.50 13.68
CA ASP A 118 -16.51 20.91 12.46
C ASP A 118 -16.12 19.75 11.51
N SER A 119 -16.21 18.50 11.97
CA SER A 119 -15.73 17.32 11.24
C SER A 119 -16.62 16.92 10.04
N ARG A 120 -17.94 17.16 10.16
CA ARG A 120 -18.92 16.75 9.14
C ARG A 120 -18.69 17.43 7.78
N TRP A 121 -18.17 18.65 7.80
CA TRP A 121 -17.84 19.45 6.62
C TRP A 121 -16.70 18.87 5.77
N VAL A 122 -15.81 18.04 6.33
CA VAL A 122 -14.70 17.45 5.57
C VAL A 122 -14.98 16.00 5.19
N VAL A 123 -15.71 15.26 6.04
CA VAL A 123 -16.03 13.85 5.79
C VAL A 123 -17.02 13.65 4.63
N VAL A 124 -18.02 14.53 4.48
CA VAL A 124 -18.99 14.42 3.38
C VAL A 124 -18.34 14.64 2.01
N PRO A 125 -17.57 15.72 1.77
CA PRO A 125 -16.81 15.89 0.54
C PRO A 125 -15.82 14.75 0.30
N LEU A 126 -15.11 14.29 1.34
CA LEU A 126 -14.19 13.15 1.20
C LEU A 126 -14.89 11.91 0.65
N ARG A 127 -16.06 11.55 1.18
CA ARG A 127 -16.83 10.40 0.68
C ARG A 127 -17.27 10.57 -0.76
N LEU A 128 -17.75 11.76 -1.13
CA LEU A 128 -18.20 12.04 -2.49
C LEU A 128 -17.05 11.92 -3.49
N VAL A 129 -15.89 12.51 -3.17
CA VAL A 129 -14.70 12.42 -4.02
C VAL A 129 -14.19 10.99 -4.11
N MET A 130 -14.20 10.22 -3.01
CA MET A 130 -13.78 8.80 -3.04
C MET A 130 -14.72 7.92 -3.88
N VAL A 131 -16.03 8.16 -3.84
CA VAL A 131 -16.98 7.41 -4.69
C VAL A 131 -16.80 7.81 -6.15
N LEU A 132 -16.63 9.10 -6.44
CA LEU A 132 -16.31 9.60 -7.79
C LEU A 132 -15.02 8.95 -8.31
N ASP A 133 -13.96 8.91 -7.49
CA ASP A 133 -12.68 8.29 -7.82
C ASP A 133 -12.84 6.83 -8.25
N LEU A 134 -13.52 6.02 -7.43
CA LEU A 134 -13.72 4.59 -7.74
C LEU A 134 -14.63 4.36 -8.96
N LEU A 135 -15.65 5.21 -9.17
CA LEU A 135 -16.49 5.13 -10.38
C LEU A 135 -15.71 5.53 -11.63
N SER A 136 -14.88 6.57 -11.55
CA SER A 136 -13.96 6.99 -12.60
C SER A 136 -12.95 5.87 -12.91
N LEU A 137 -12.36 5.23 -11.90
CA LEU A 137 -11.44 4.10 -12.09
C LEU A 137 -12.12 2.91 -12.78
N MET A 138 -13.36 2.60 -12.39
CA MET A 138 -14.15 1.53 -13.02
C MET A 138 -14.50 1.87 -14.48
N GLY A 139 -14.86 3.12 -14.76
CA GLY A 139 -15.13 3.60 -16.12
C GLY A 139 -13.90 3.54 -17.02
N ALA A 140 -12.73 3.93 -16.50
CA ALA A 140 -11.46 3.85 -17.23
C ALA A 140 -11.09 2.40 -17.55
N TYR A 141 -11.19 1.51 -16.55
CA TYR A 141 -10.92 0.09 -16.74
C TYR A 141 -11.85 -0.54 -17.78
N GLY A 142 -13.16 -0.28 -17.69
CA GLY A 142 -14.13 -0.79 -18.64
C GLY A 142 -13.85 -0.29 -20.06
N ALA A 143 -13.59 0.99 -20.24
CA ALA A 143 -13.27 1.57 -21.56
C ALA A 143 -11.98 0.99 -22.15
N GLY A 144 -10.95 0.74 -21.33
CA GLY A 144 -9.66 0.23 -21.78
C GLY A 144 -9.62 -1.27 -22.09
N THR A 145 -10.27 -2.10 -21.29
CA THR A 145 -10.16 -3.58 -21.37
C THR A 145 -11.09 -4.25 -22.40
N CYS A 146 -12.14 -3.55 -22.83
CA CYS A 146 -13.21 -4.08 -23.68
C CYS A 146 -12.82 -4.31 -25.15
N GLN A 147 -11.91 -5.24 -25.46
CA GLN A 147 -11.40 -5.43 -26.83
C GLN A 147 -12.33 -6.22 -27.76
N ASP A 148 -13.12 -7.16 -27.21
CA ASP A 148 -14.00 -8.03 -27.97
C ASP A 148 -15.43 -8.05 -27.40
N LYS A 149 -16.39 -8.53 -28.19
CA LYS A 149 -17.82 -8.54 -27.82
C LYS A 149 -18.07 -9.27 -26.50
N VAL A 150 -17.31 -10.34 -26.21
CA VAL A 150 -17.46 -11.11 -24.97
C VAL A 150 -16.98 -10.31 -23.78
N SER A 151 -15.79 -9.70 -23.84
CA SER A 151 -15.29 -8.85 -22.74
C SER A 151 -16.15 -7.61 -22.53
N ILE A 152 -16.71 -7.03 -23.60
CA ILE A 152 -17.69 -5.92 -23.52
C ILE A 152 -18.93 -6.35 -22.73
N VAL A 153 -19.57 -7.44 -23.14
CA VAL A 153 -20.79 -7.93 -22.48
C VAL A 153 -20.50 -8.32 -21.03
N TYR A 154 -19.41 -9.04 -20.79
CA TYR A 154 -19.01 -9.44 -19.44
C TYR A 154 -18.75 -8.24 -18.55
N SER A 155 -17.93 -7.28 -18.99
CA SER A 155 -17.61 -6.07 -18.22
C SER A 155 -18.86 -5.21 -17.99
N ALA A 156 -19.74 -5.06 -18.98
CA ALA A 156 -20.98 -4.32 -18.85
C ALA A 156 -21.97 -4.98 -17.88
N VAL A 157 -22.16 -6.30 -17.96
CA VAL A 157 -23.00 -7.06 -17.02
C VAL A 157 -22.47 -6.91 -15.61
N LEU A 158 -21.15 -6.99 -15.45
CA LEU A 158 -20.52 -7.00 -14.15
C LEU A 158 -20.52 -5.60 -13.51
N VAL A 159 -20.34 -4.55 -14.30
CA VAL A 159 -20.58 -3.15 -13.90
C VAL A 159 -22.07 -2.91 -13.56
N ALA A 160 -22.99 -3.38 -14.39
CA ALA A 160 -24.43 -3.25 -14.14
C ALA A 160 -24.84 -3.99 -12.85
N ALA A 161 -24.27 -5.17 -12.58
CA ALA A 161 -24.49 -5.92 -11.35
C ALA A 161 -24.00 -5.15 -10.12
N VAL A 162 -22.86 -4.44 -10.21
CA VAL A 162 -22.38 -3.55 -9.15
C VAL A 162 -23.39 -2.43 -8.89
N PHE A 163 -23.84 -1.73 -9.94
CA PHE A 163 -24.83 -0.66 -9.80
C PHE A 163 -26.16 -1.15 -9.24
N LEU A 164 -26.67 -2.29 -9.73
CA LEU A 164 -27.87 -2.93 -9.23
C LEU A 164 -27.73 -3.31 -7.76
N TYR A 165 -26.60 -3.93 -7.37
CA TYR A 165 -26.34 -4.32 -6.00
C TYR A 165 -26.27 -3.10 -5.06
N VAL A 166 -25.60 -2.01 -5.48
CA VAL A 166 -25.56 -0.76 -4.71
C VAL A 166 -26.95 -0.12 -4.61
N ALA A 167 -27.72 -0.11 -5.69
CA ALA A 167 -29.08 0.40 -5.72
C ALA A 167 -29.99 -0.41 -4.80
N VAL A 168 -29.93 -1.74 -4.83
CA VAL A 168 -30.68 -2.64 -3.93
C VAL A 168 -30.29 -2.37 -2.48
N LEU A 169 -29.01 -2.22 -2.15
CA LEU A 169 -28.58 -1.87 -0.78
C LEU A 169 -29.16 -0.53 -0.32
N LYS A 170 -29.18 0.48 -1.20
CA LYS A 170 -29.77 1.79 -0.90
C LYS A 170 -31.29 1.75 -0.79
N MET A 171 -31.96 0.97 -1.64
CA MET A 171 -33.41 0.75 -1.60
C MET A 171 -33.81 0.01 -0.32
N MET A 172 -33.09 -1.05 0.07
CA MET A 172 -33.32 -1.73 1.35
C MET A 172 -33.09 -0.80 2.54
N HIS A 173 -32.11 0.12 2.47
CA HIS A 173 -31.91 1.15 3.50
C HIS A 173 -33.05 2.17 3.54
N TRP A 174 -33.62 2.54 2.39
CA TRP A 174 -34.76 3.45 2.29
C TRP A 174 -36.05 2.79 2.80
N TRP A 175 -36.23 1.50 2.51
CA TRP A 175 -37.44 0.74 2.85
C TRP A 175 -37.48 0.29 4.32
N CYS A 176 -36.32 0.17 4.98
CA CYS A 176 -36.23 -0.10 6.42
C CYS A 176 -35.46 1.02 7.14
N PRO A 177 -36.05 2.21 7.32
CA PRO A 177 -35.53 3.15 8.30
C PRO A 177 -35.63 2.49 9.69
N ASP A 178 -34.54 2.49 10.46
CA ASP A 178 -34.51 1.94 11.81
C ASP A 178 -35.48 2.75 12.70
N ASN A 179 -36.75 2.32 12.78
CA ASN A 179 -37.69 2.81 13.77
C ASN A 179 -37.32 2.25 15.14
N LYS A 180 -36.38 2.94 15.81
CA LYS A 180 -36.26 2.92 17.27
C LYS A 180 -36.17 4.36 17.78
N SER A 181 -37.26 5.11 17.60
CA SER A 181 -37.66 6.17 18.51
C SER A 181 -38.77 5.61 19.39
N GLY A 182 -38.61 5.72 20.71
CA GLY A 182 -39.54 5.18 21.69
C GLY A 182 -40.97 5.60 21.41
N SER A 183 -41.86 4.62 21.36
CA SER A 183 -43.29 4.84 21.54
C SER A 183 -43.58 4.43 22.98
N GLY A 184 -43.70 5.44 23.84
CA GLY A 184 -44.53 5.31 25.03
C GLY A 184 -45.97 5.28 24.55
N CYS A 185 -46.66 4.18 24.85
CA CYS A 185 -48.11 4.13 24.84
C CYS A 185 -48.50 3.79 26.27
N ASP A 186 -49.06 4.79 26.95
CA ASP A 186 -49.69 4.62 28.25
C ASP A 186 -51.20 4.86 28.08
N GLY A 187 -51.98 4.03 28.77
CA GLY A 187 -53.42 4.22 28.99
C GLY A 187 -54.36 3.35 28.15
N THR A 188 -54.87 2.25 28.73
CA THR A 188 -56.22 2.21 29.35
C THR A 188 -56.49 0.88 30.07
N MET A 189 -57.12 1.01 31.25
CA MET A 189 -57.52 -0.02 32.22
C MET A 189 -58.41 -1.14 31.66
N SER A 190 -58.34 -2.35 32.22
CA SER A 190 -59.46 -3.00 32.95
C SER A 190 -59.14 -4.41 33.47
N ALA A 191 -59.50 -4.63 34.75
CA ALA A 191 -59.99 -5.85 35.42
C ALA A 191 -59.13 -7.13 35.57
N ALA A 192 -59.17 -7.61 36.82
CA ALA A 192 -58.69 -8.84 37.47
C ALA A 192 -59.33 -10.16 36.88
N PRO A 193 -59.09 -11.40 37.40
CA PRO A 193 -58.52 -11.76 38.71
C PRO A 193 -57.61 -13.02 38.83
N ASN A 194 -56.95 -13.09 39.99
CA ASN A 194 -56.54 -14.24 40.81
C ASN A 194 -56.44 -15.65 40.20
N ARG A 195 -55.32 -16.34 40.53
CA ARG A 195 -55.39 -17.68 41.12
C ARG A 195 -54.19 -18.01 42.01
N ASN A 196 -54.54 -18.43 43.21
CA ASN A 196 -53.71 -18.94 44.31
C ASN A 196 -52.85 -20.16 43.93
N SER A 197 -51.73 -20.31 44.62
CA SER A 197 -51.39 -21.58 45.27
C SER A 197 -50.48 -21.36 46.48
N ASN A 198 -51.05 -21.66 47.65
CA ASN A 198 -50.41 -21.80 48.96
C ASN A 198 -49.30 -22.86 48.98
N SER A 199 -48.30 -22.64 49.85
CA SER A 199 -47.83 -23.55 50.92
C SER A 199 -46.49 -22.99 51.44
N GLY A 200 -46.19 -22.81 52.72
CA GLY A 200 -46.85 -23.12 53.98
C GLY A 200 -45.77 -23.13 55.09
N GLY A 201 -46.07 -22.57 56.27
CA GLY A 201 -45.33 -22.74 57.55
C GLY A 201 -43.97 -22.00 57.65
N VAL A 202 -43.54 -21.42 58.78
CA VAL A 202 -43.95 -21.45 60.19
C VAL A 202 -43.48 -20.14 60.85
N MET A 203 -44.23 -19.65 61.83
CA MET A 203 -43.99 -18.48 62.66
C MET A 203 -43.16 -18.84 63.91
N SER A 204 -42.22 -17.97 64.34
CA SER A 204 -41.85 -17.76 65.76
C SER A 204 -41.01 -16.48 65.93
N THR A 205 -41.47 -15.58 66.79
CA THR A 205 -40.78 -14.40 67.39
C THR A 205 -40.31 -14.76 68.83
N PRO A 206 -39.72 -13.87 69.66
CA PRO A 206 -38.52 -13.02 69.52
C PRO A 206 -37.53 -13.06 70.74
N ASN A 207 -36.40 -12.32 70.64
CA ASN A 207 -35.52 -11.74 71.72
C ASN A 207 -34.42 -12.62 72.41
N PRO A 208 -33.45 -12.04 73.17
CA PRO A 208 -32.36 -11.14 72.75
C PRO A 208 -30.97 -11.48 73.40
N ALA A 209 -29.94 -10.68 73.06
CA ALA A 209 -28.66 -10.47 73.77
C ALA A 209 -27.57 -11.57 73.73
N SER A 210 -26.40 -11.26 73.15
CA SER A 210 -25.13 -10.97 73.88
C SER A 210 -23.89 -11.04 72.96
N ASP A 211 -22.99 -10.08 73.21
CA ASP A 211 -21.53 -10.12 73.11
C ASP A 211 -20.77 -10.07 71.77
N ALA A 212 -20.24 -8.86 71.54
CA ALA A 212 -18.82 -8.52 71.48
C ALA A 212 -17.87 -9.30 70.55
N GLY A 213 -17.37 -8.56 69.55
CA GLY A 213 -15.96 -8.60 69.16
C GLY A 213 -15.62 -9.54 68.02
N THR A 214 -15.45 -8.99 66.81
CA THR A 214 -14.20 -9.02 66.03
C THR A 214 -14.44 -8.26 64.73
N ILE A 215 -13.78 -7.11 64.56
CA ILE A 215 -13.71 -6.38 63.30
C ILE A 215 -12.89 -7.24 62.34
N SER A 216 -13.58 -7.92 61.42
CA SER A 216 -12.96 -8.44 60.19
C SER A 216 -13.19 -7.40 59.10
N SER A 217 -12.09 -6.96 58.49
CA SER A 217 -12.08 -6.11 57.30
C SER A 217 -12.86 -6.80 56.17
N PRO A 218 -13.76 -6.10 55.46
CA PRO A 218 -14.40 -6.68 54.30
C PRO A 218 -13.36 -6.68 53.17
N VAL A 219 -12.84 -7.86 52.83
CA VAL A 219 -12.35 -8.09 51.47
C VAL A 219 -13.55 -7.81 50.57
N ARG A 220 -13.46 -6.76 49.77
CA ARG A 220 -14.39 -6.47 48.67
C ARG A 220 -14.27 -7.61 47.65
N ASP A 221 -14.91 -8.73 47.91
CA ASP A 221 -15.24 -9.68 46.86
C ASP A 221 -16.22 -8.96 45.94
N SER A 222 -15.74 -8.69 44.72
CA SER A 222 -16.50 -7.96 43.72
C SER A 222 -17.70 -8.82 43.33
N ASP A 223 -18.90 -8.30 43.50
CA ASP A 223 -20.18 -8.94 43.17
C ASP A 223 -20.07 -9.72 41.83
N PRO A 224 -20.36 -11.04 41.79
CA PRO A 224 -20.19 -11.86 40.59
C PRO A 224 -20.92 -11.32 39.36
N ASN A 225 -22.02 -10.58 39.56
CA ASN A 225 -22.74 -9.90 38.48
C ASN A 225 -21.91 -8.79 37.81
N VAL A 226 -21.05 -8.09 38.56
CA VAL A 226 -20.17 -7.03 38.04
C VAL A 226 -19.02 -7.62 37.22
N ARG A 227 -18.43 -8.73 37.69
CA ARG A 227 -17.40 -9.46 36.92
C ARG A 227 -17.95 -10.03 35.62
N GLU A 228 -19.15 -10.63 35.64
CA GLU A 228 -19.80 -11.10 34.42
C GLU A 228 -20.15 -9.97 33.44
N GLU A 229 -20.54 -8.79 33.93
CA GLU A 229 -20.83 -7.64 33.07
C GLU A 229 -19.55 -7.04 32.47
N GLU A 230 -18.46 -6.97 33.25
CA GLU A 230 -17.14 -6.56 32.77
C GLU A 230 -16.58 -7.54 31.72
N ASP A 231 -16.68 -8.85 31.95
CA ASP A 231 -16.27 -9.88 31.00
C ASP A 231 -17.07 -9.80 29.69
N ARG A 232 -18.39 -9.57 29.79
CA ARG A 232 -19.26 -9.37 28.62
C ARG A 232 -18.87 -8.11 27.86
N LYS A 233 -18.55 -7.01 28.55
CA LYS A 233 -18.01 -5.77 27.94
C LYS A 233 -16.65 -6.03 27.27
N ARG A 234 -15.77 -6.79 27.91
CA ARG A 234 -14.44 -7.18 27.39
C ARG A 234 -14.58 -8.02 26.12
N GLU A 235 -15.49 -9.00 26.09
CA GLU A 235 -15.79 -9.81 24.91
C GLU A 235 -16.37 -8.98 23.75
N VAL A 236 -17.31 -8.07 24.03
CA VAL A 236 -17.90 -7.18 23.02
C VAL A 236 -16.83 -6.24 22.44
N LEU A 237 -15.95 -5.68 23.28
CA LEU A 237 -14.85 -4.83 22.84
C LEU A 237 -13.81 -5.61 22.01
N LYS A 238 -13.46 -6.84 22.42
CA LYS A 238 -12.57 -7.74 21.66
C LYS A 238 -13.15 -8.03 20.27
N LYS A 239 -14.46 -8.32 20.19
CA LYS A 239 -15.18 -8.54 18.93
C LYS A 239 -15.17 -7.30 18.02
N LEU A 240 -15.46 -6.12 18.56
CA LEU A 240 -15.40 -4.85 17.82
C LEU A 240 -14.00 -4.56 17.26
N LYS A 241 -12.95 -4.77 18.07
CA LYS A 241 -11.56 -4.63 17.64
C LYS A 241 -11.20 -5.62 16.54
N ALA A 242 -11.70 -6.86 16.60
CA ALA A 242 -11.49 -7.87 15.56
C ALA A 242 -12.17 -7.49 14.24
N ASP A 243 -13.41 -7.01 14.27
CA ASP A 243 -14.14 -6.56 13.07
C ASP A 243 -13.45 -5.35 12.41
N GLU A 244 -12.94 -4.42 13.22
CA GLU A 244 -12.16 -3.28 12.73
C GLU A 244 -10.85 -3.73 12.08
N ARG A 245 -10.16 -4.73 12.66
CA ARG A 245 -8.94 -5.34 12.10
C ARG A 245 -9.23 -6.03 10.77
N LEU A 246 -10.30 -6.82 10.69
CA LEU A 246 -10.72 -7.50 9.47
C LEU A 246 -10.98 -6.47 8.35
N ARG A 247 -11.70 -5.39 8.66
CA ARG A 247 -11.96 -4.30 7.71
C ARG A 247 -10.67 -3.70 7.16
N LYS A 248 -9.68 -3.47 8.02
CA LYS A 248 -8.37 -2.93 7.63
C LYS A 248 -7.62 -3.86 6.69
N VAL A 249 -7.62 -5.16 6.96
CA VAL A 249 -6.97 -6.19 6.12
C VAL A 249 -7.68 -6.32 4.77
N LEU A 250 -9.01 -6.41 4.77
CA LEU A 250 -9.81 -6.52 3.53
C LEU A 250 -9.60 -5.30 2.63
N MET A 251 -9.61 -4.10 3.19
CA MET A 251 -9.36 -2.89 2.41
C MET A 251 -7.94 -2.87 1.82
N LEU A 252 -6.94 -3.31 2.57
CA LEU A 252 -5.56 -3.40 2.08
C LEU A 252 -5.46 -4.39 0.91
N LEU A 253 -6.00 -5.60 1.06
CA LEU A 253 -5.93 -6.64 0.03
C LEU A 253 -6.74 -6.28 -1.22
N ALA A 254 -7.92 -5.70 -1.05
CA ALA A 254 -8.72 -5.21 -2.16
C ALA A 254 -8.01 -4.06 -2.90
N THR A 255 -7.37 -3.14 -2.17
CA THR A 255 -6.58 -2.07 -2.77
C THR A 255 -5.45 -2.63 -3.63
N PHE A 256 -4.70 -3.61 -3.11
CA PHE A 256 -3.64 -4.32 -3.83
C PHE A 256 -4.15 -4.99 -5.12
N ALA A 257 -5.24 -5.74 -5.01
CA ALA A 257 -5.82 -6.43 -6.15
C ALA A 257 -6.34 -5.45 -7.22
N VAL A 258 -6.97 -4.33 -6.81
CA VAL A 258 -7.39 -3.25 -7.73
C VAL A 258 -6.20 -2.69 -8.51
N SER A 259 -5.06 -2.34 -7.87
CA SER A 259 -3.91 -1.79 -8.61
C SER A 259 -3.42 -2.72 -9.71
N ILE A 260 -3.18 -3.97 -9.34
CA ILE A 260 -2.50 -4.92 -10.22
C ILE A 260 -3.40 -5.24 -11.40
N THR A 261 -4.67 -5.51 -11.10
CA THR A 261 -5.64 -5.87 -12.12
C THR A 261 -5.95 -4.69 -13.03
N TYR A 262 -5.92 -3.45 -12.52
CA TYR A 262 -6.05 -2.25 -13.33
C TYR A 262 -4.93 -2.14 -14.37
N VAL A 263 -3.67 -2.15 -13.93
CA VAL A 263 -2.51 -2.05 -14.84
C VAL A 263 -2.51 -3.20 -15.85
N ALA A 264 -2.70 -4.43 -15.39
CA ALA A 264 -2.67 -5.61 -16.25
C ALA A 264 -3.87 -5.72 -17.19
N GLY A 265 -5.02 -5.15 -16.83
CA GLY A 265 -6.17 -5.11 -17.71
C GLY A 265 -5.97 -4.16 -18.88
N LEU A 266 -5.27 -3.05 -18.65
CA LEU A 266 -4.98 -2.04 -19.67
C LEU A 266 -3.81 -2.43 -20.59
N SER A 267 -2.90 -3.28 -20.11
CA SER A 267 -1.75 -3.82 -20.85
C SER A 267 -1.87 -5.33 -21.00
N THR A 268 -2.42 -5.82 -22.12
CA THR A 268 -2.59 -7.26 -22.32
C THR A 268 -1.24 -7.96 -22.43
N PRO A 269 -1.10 -9.19 -21.88
CA PRO A 269 0.13 -9.96 -22.00
C PRO A 269 0.50 -10.13 -23.47
N GLY A 270 1.78 -9.96 -23.80
CA GLY A 270 2.28 -10.01 -25.17
C GLY A 270 2.07 -8.74 -26.01
N GLY A 271 1.39 -7.72 -25.50
CA GLY A 271 1.25 -6.42 -26.17
C GLY A 271 0.11 -6.34 -27.18
N PHE A 272 0.16 -5.31 -28.02
CA PHE A 272 -0.85 -4.98 -29.02
C PHE A 272 -0.20 -4.86 -30.40
N TRP A 273 -0.97 -5.17 -31.43
CA TRP A 273 -0.59 -4.92 -32.81
C TRP A 273 -0.55 -3.41 -33.08
N ASP A 274 0.50 -2.95 -33.73
CA ASP A 274 0.64 -1.57 -34.21
C ASP A 274 0.61 -1.48 -35.76
N THR A 275 0.42 -2.62 -36.44
CA THR A 275 0.29 -2.71 -37.89
C THR A 275 -1.08 -3.25 -38.29
N THR A 276 -1.44 -3.07 -39.56
CA THR A 276 -2.67 -3.64 -40.12
C THR A 276 -2.37 -4.99 -40.77
N GLY A 277 -3.00 -6.05 -40.28
CA GLY A 277 -2.90 -7.39 -40.84
C GLY A 277 -4.18 -7.86 -41.52
N THR A 278 -4.14 -9.05 -42.11
CA THR A 278 -5.32 -9.68 -42.74
C THR A 278 -6.36 -10.18 -41.74
N SER A 279 -5.93 -10.49 -40.51
CA SER A 279 -6.77 -11.06 -39.44
C SER A 279 -6.87 -10.19 -38.19
N TYR A 280 -6.02 -9.16 -38.07
CA TYR A 280 -5.93 -8.29 -36.90
C TYR A 280 -5.91 -6.81 -37.29
N ARG A 281 -6.35 -5.96 -36.37
CA ARG A 281 -6.34 -4.50 -36.53
C ARG A 281 -5.36 -3.87 -35.54
N PRO A 282 -4.82 -2.68 -35.84
CA PRO A 282 -4.05 -1.91 -34.87
C PRO A 282 -4.83 -1.76 -33.55
N GLY A 283 -4.16 -2.04 -32.44
CA GLY A 283 -4.69 -2.01 -31.08
C GLY A 283 -5.37 -3.31 -30.61
N ASP A 284 -5.52 -4.32 -31.48
CA ASP A 284 -5.89 -5.67 -31.05
C ASP A 284 -4.74 -6.30 -30.24
N ALA A 285 -5.07 -7.04 -29.17
CA ALA A 285 -4.09 -7.80 -28.41
C ALA A 285 -3.47 -8.92 -29.26
N ILE A 286 -2.14 -9.05 -29.23
CA ILE A 286 -1.41 -10.00 -30.08
C ILE A 286 -1.84 -11.46 -29.80
N LEU A 287 -2.09 -11.79 -28.53
CA LEU A 287 -2.52 -13.14 -28.13
C LEU A 287 -3.89 -13.55 -28.67
N LYS A 288 -4.69 -12.63 -29.22
CA LYS A 288 -6.05 -12.90 -29.70
C LYS A 288 -6.07 -13.88 -30.87
N ASP A 289 -5.04 -13.87 -31.71
CA ASP A 289 -5.05 -14.62 -32.97
C ASP A 289 -4.74 -16.09 -32.77
N ARG A 290 -3.67 -16.41 -32.01
CA ARG A 290 -3.19 -17.79 -31.81
C ARG A 290 -3.41 -18.34 -30.39
N HIS A 291 -3.59 -17.47 -29.41
CA HIS A 291 -3.76 -17.84 -28.00
C HIS A 291 -5.08 -17.33 -27.39
N ARG A 292 -6.11 -17.18 -28.23
CA ARG A 292 -7.45 -16.71 -27.84
C ARG A 292 -7.99 -17.29 -26.52
N PRO A 293 -7.99 -18.62 -26.27
CA PRO A 293 -8.54 -19.15 -25.02
C PRO A 293 -7.77 -18.65 -23.79
N ARG A 294 -6.45 -18.50 -23.89
CA ARG A 294 -5.61 -17.99 -22.79
C ARG A 294 -5.90 -16.52 -22.53
N LEU A 295 -5.99 -15.71 -23.58
CA LEU A 295 -6.35 -14.29 -23.47
C LEU A 295 -7.74 -14.11 -22.85
N THR A 296 -8.73 -14.90 -23.27
CA THR A 296 -10.09 -14.85 -22.70
C THR A 296 -10.09 -15.22 -21.22
N VAL A 297 -9.41 -16.29 -20.81
CA VAL A 297 -9.28 -16.66 -19.39
C VAL A 297 -8.58 -15.56 -18.60
N PHE A 298 -7.49 -14.99 -19.15
CA PHE A 298 -6.79 -13.88 -18.53
C PHE A 298 -7.73 -12.69 -18.26
N LEU A 299 -8.45 -12.22 -19.28
CA LEU A 299 -9.35 -11.07 -19.17
C LEU A 299 -10.49 -11.35 -18.19
N LEU A 300 -11.16 -12.51 -18.27
CA LEU A 300 -12.26 -12.88 -17.37
C LEU A 300 -11.80 -12.94 -15.92
N CYS A 301 -10.68 -13.62 -15.64
CA CYS A 301 -10.13 -13.72 -14.30
C CYS A 301 -9.66 -12.35 -13.77
N ASN A 302 -8.97 -11.56 -14.60
CA ASN A 302 -8.48 -10.24 -14.22
C ASN A 302 -9.63 -9.27 -13.90
N THR A 303 -10.67 -9.22 -14.74
CA THR A 303 -11.87 -8.38 -14.52
C THR A 303 -12.66 -8.83 -13.29
N THR A 304 -12.77 -10.15 -13.07
CA THR A 304 -13.42 -10.69 -11.86
C THR A 304 -12.68 -10.26 -10.59
N SER A 305 -11.34 -10.33 -10.60
CA SER A 305 -10.51 -9.88 -9.48
C SER A 305 -10.62 -8.37 -9.25
N PHE A 306 -10.60 -7.57 -10.31
CA PHE A 306 -10.74 -6.11 -10.24
C PHE A 306 -12.07 -5.70 -9.60
N VAL A 307 -13.19 -6.24 -10.10
CA VAL A 307 -14.50 -5.82 -9.62
C VAL A 307 -14.87 -6.43 -8.28
N ALA A 308 -14.50 -7.69 -7.99
CA ALA A 308 -14.67 -8.24 -6.64
C ALA A 308 -13.96 -7.35 -5.61
N SER A 309 -12.78 -6.84 -5.95
CA SER A 309 -12.01 -5.94 -5.09
C SER A 309 -12.63 -4.54 -4.98
N LEU A 310 -13.14 -3.96 -6.08
CA LEU A 310 -13.89 -2.71 -6.02
C LEU A 310 -15.19 -2.84 -5.20
N LEU A 311 -15.89 -3.96 -5.31
CA LEU A 311 -17.08 -4.24 -4.50
C LEU A 311 -16.75 -4.29 -3.02
N ILE A 312 -15.64 -4.92 -2.63
CA ILE A 312 -15.15 -4.89 -1.24
C ILE A 312 -14.95 -3.43 -0.80
N ILE A 313 -14.21 -2.63 -1.57
CA ILE A 313 -13.90 -1.23 -1.22
C ILE A 313 -15.18 -0.40 -1.11
N MET A 314 -16.07 -0.49 -2.10
CA MET A 314 -17.35 0.22 -2.11
C MET A 314 -18.25 -0.17 -0.93
N LEU A 315 -18.36 -1.47 -0.62
CA LEU A 315 -19.11 -1.95 0.53
C LEU A 315 -18.53 -1.44 1.86
N LEU A 316 -17.21 -1.38 1.97
CA LEU A 316 -16.53 -0.88 3.15
C LEU A 316 -16.71 0.65 3.32
N ILE A 317 -16.77 1.41 2.22
CA ILE A 317 -16.97 2.88 2.23
C ILE A 317 -18.44 3.25 2.47
N ILE A 318 -19.38 2.61 1.78
CA ILE A 318 -20.81 3.01 1.77
C ILE A 318 -21.53 2.60 3.06
N ASP A 319 -21.23 1.42 3.61
CA ASP A 319 -22.08 0.79 4.66
C ASP A 319 -21.33 0.50 5.97
N SER A 320 -20.65 1.53 6.48
CA SER A 320 -19.82 1.42 7.68
C SER A 320 -20.61 1.22 8.98
N LYS A 321 -21.88 1.66 9.05
CA LYS A 321 -22.66 1.70 10.29
C LYS A 321 -23.30 0.37 10.66
N LYS A 322 -23.57 -0.52 9.70
CA LYS A 322 -24.29 -1.80 9.90
C LYS A 322 -23.47 -3.08 9.70
N LEU A 323 -22.15 -2.98 9.45
CA LEU A 323 -21.26 -4.16 9.44
C LEU A 323 -21.22 -4.88 10.81
N ARG A 324 -21.67 -4.20 11.87
CA ARG A 324 -21.63 -4.60 13.28
C ARG A 324 -22.65 -5.69 13.65
N GLU A 325 -23.65 -5.98 12.83
CA GLU A 325 -24.81 -6.80 13.26
C GLU A 325 -25.03 -8.13 12.52
N LYS A 326 -24.38 -8.43 11.38
CA LYS A 326 -24.66 -9.68 10.62
C LYS A 326 -23.41 -10.45 10.20
N LYS A 327 -23.15 -11.59 10.87
CA LYS A 327 -22.12 -12.61 10.54
C LYS A 327 -22.11 -12.99 9.05
N ALA A 328 -23.29 -13.03 8.42
CA ALA A 328 -23.46 -13.30 6.99
C ALA A 328 -22.69 -12.33 6.07
N ARG A 329 -22.55 -11.05 6.43
CA ARG A 329 -21.92 -10.04 5.56
C ARG A 329 -20.39 -10.06 5.63
N SER A 330 -19.83 -10.42 6.78
CA SER A 330 -18.39 -10.69 6.93
C SER A 330 -17.98 -11.91 6.10
N LEU A 331 -18.83 -12.95 6.07
CA LEU A 331 -18.64 -14.13 5.21
C LEU A 331 -18.65 -13.75 3.72
N VAL A 332 -19.55 -12.86 3.29
CA VAL A 332 -19.60 -12.38 1.90
C VAL A 332 -18.33 -11.61 1.51
N LEU A 333 -17.85 -10.70 2.37
CA LEU A 333 -16.59 -9.97 2.14
C LEU A 333 -15.38 -10.92 2.07
N TYR A 334 -15.36 -11.95 2.92
CA TYR A 334 -14.34 -12.99 2.88
C TYR A 334 -14.42 -13.82 1.59
N GLY A 335 -15.63 -14.18 1.16
CA GLY A 335 -15.87 -14.85 -0.12
C GLY A 335 -15.33 -14.03 -1.30
N PHE A 336 -15.63 -12.73 -1.35
CA PHE A 336 -15.12 -11.86 -2.41
C PHE A 336 -13.60 -11.76 -2.43
N ILE A 337 -12.91 -11.70 -1.27
CA ILE A 337 -11.45 -11.60 -1.30
C ILE A 337 -10.80 -12.91 -1.74
N VAL A 338 -11.36 -14.06 -1.36
CA VAL A 338 -10.89 -15.37 -1.86
C VAL A 338 -11.10 -15.47 -3.37
N VAL A 339 -12.28 -15.08 -3.86
CA VAL A 339 -12.56 -15.01 -5.31
C VAL A 339 -11.56 -14.09 -6.01
N ALA A 340 -11.25 -12.91 -5.44
CA ALA A 340 -10.30 -11.98 -6.02
C ALA A 340 -8.88 -12.55 -6.10
N LEU A 341 -8.39 -13.21 -5.06
CA LEU A 341 -7.05 -13.81 -5.02
C LEU A 341 -6.94 -15.03 -5.94
N VAL A 342 -7.94 -15.92 -5.96
CA VAL A 342 -7.96 -17.08 -6.87
C VAL A 342 -8.04 -16.62 -8.32
N SER A 343 -8.87 -15.61 -8.61
CA SER A 343 -8.95 -15.02 -9.95
C SER A 343 -7.64 -14.34 -10.33
N LEU A 344 -6.91 -13.73 -9.39
CA LEU A 344 -5.58 -13.17 -9.66
C LEU A 344 -4.57 -14.26 -10.07
N VAL A 345 -4.57 -15.41 -9.39
CA VAL A 345 -3.72 -16.56 -9.77
C VAL A 345 -4.12 -17.11 -11.15
N GLY A 346 -5.42 -17.20 -11.43
CA GLY A 346 -5.93 -17.62 -12.74
C GLY A 346 -5.50 -16.68 -13.87
N ALA A 347 -5.60 -15.37 -13.64
CA ALA A 347 -5.14 -14.35 -14.58
C ALA A 347 -3.62 -14.47 -14.80
N TYR A 348 -2.82 -14.54 -13.73
CA TYR A 348 -1.37 -14.72 -13.84
C TYR A 348 -1.00 -15.95 -14.66
N THR A 349 -1.63 -17.09 -14.35
CA THR A 349 -1.38 -18.37 -15.04
C THR A 349 -1.67 -18.26 -16.54
N ALA A 350 -2.83 -17.72 -16.91
CA ALA A 350 -3.23 -17.58 -18.30
C ALA A 350 -2.38 -16.55 -19.06
N GLY A 351 -1.99 -15.46 -18.39
CA GLY A 351 -1.23 -14.36 -18.99
C GLY A 351 0.26 -14.62 -19.14
N SER A 352 0.89 -15.28 -18.16
CA SER A 352 2.34 -15.55 -18.14
C SER A 352 2.75 -16.79 -18.93
N CYS A 353 1.86 -17.79 -19.06
CA CYS A 353 2.18 -19.05 -19.71
C CYS A 353 1.84 -19.03 -21.20
N ARG A 354 2.78 -19.50 -22.04
CA ARG A 354 2.54 -19.76 -23.48
C ARG A 354 2.34 -21.25 -23.78
N GLU A 355 2.98 -22.13 -23.01
CA GLU A 355 2.91 -23.58 -23.20
C GLU A 355 2.04 -24.28 -22.14
N THR A 356 1.60 -25.51 -22.44
CA THR A 356 0.86 -26.35 -21.47
C THR A 356 1.76 -26.77 -20.30
N LYS A 357 3.04 -27.06 -20.54
CA LYS A 357 3.99 -27.44 -19.47
C LYS A 357 4.18 -26.34 -18.43
N THR A 358 4.34 -25.09 -18.89
CA THR A 358 4.45 -23.93 -17.98
C THR A 358 3.14 -23.66 -17.25
N THR A 359 2.00 -23.90 -17.90
CA THR A 359 0.67 -23.82 -17.26
C THR A 359 0.53 -24.83 -16.12
N ILE A 360 0.89 -26.10 -16.37
CA ILE A 360 0.86 -27.17 -15.35
C ILE A 360 1.79 -26.81 -14.20
N TYR A 361 2.98 -26.29 -14.49
CA TYR A 361 3.92 -25.82 -13.46
C TYR A 361 3.27 -24.78 -12.54
N VAL A 362 2.75 -23.67 -13.08
CA VAL A 362 2.20 -22.57 -12.25
C VAL A 362 0.98 -23.03 -11.44
N VAL A 363 0.10 -23.86 -12.02
CA VAL A 363 -1.08 -24.38 -11.30
C VAL A 363 -0.67 -25.35 -10.18
N SER A 364 0.29 -26.24 -10.43
CA SER A 364 0.78 -27.20 -9.42
C SER A 364 1.62 -26.54 -8.31
N LEU A 365 2.23 -25.39 -8.60
CA LEU A 365 3.12 -24.67 -7.70
C LEU A 365 2.45 -24.26 -6.38
N ALA A 366 1.17 -23.87 -6.43
CA ALA A 366 0.41 -23.55 -5.21
C ALA A 366 0.34 -24.75 -4.26
N GLY A 367 0.08 -25.95 -4.80
CA GLY A 367 0.10 -27.20 -4.03
C GLY A 367 1.49 -27.52 -3.48
N GLY A 368 2.54 -27.35 -4.30
CA GLY A 368 3.92 -27.58 -3.88
C GLY A 368 4.38 -26.66 -2.74
N ILE A 369 4.05 -25.37 -2.81
CA ILE A 369 4.38 -24.38 -1.76
C ILE A 369 3.60 -24.68 -0.47
N LEU A 370 2.32 -25.06 -0.57
CA LEU A 370 1.52 -25.48 0.59
C LEU A 370 2.08 -26.76 1.22
N ALA A 371 2.49 -27.74 0.42
CA ALA A 371 3.13 -28.96 0.91
C ALA A 371 4.47 -28.66 1.62
N MET A 372 5.31 -27.81 1.04
CA MET A 372 6.55 -27.33 1.68
C MET A 372 6.27 -26.60 3.00
N ALA A 373 5.26 -25.73 3.03
CA ALA A 373 4.83 -25.03 4.24
C ALA A 373 4.38 -26.03 5.33
N TYR A 374 3.64 -27.07 4.95
CA TYR A 374 3.23 -28.14 5.84
C TYR A 374 4.40 -28.98 6.36
N ILE A 375 5.36 -29.34 5.50
CA ILE A 375 6.58 -30.08 5.90
C ILE A 375 7.41 -29.25 6.90
N LEU A 376 7.60 -27.95 6.64
CA LEU A 376 8.28 -27.05 7.57
C LEU A 376 7.53 -26.96 8.90
N LEU A 377 6.20 -26.87 8.87
CA LEU A 377 5.35 -26.86 10.07
C LEU A 377 5.55 -28.14 10.90
N TYR A 378 5.52 -29.30 10.24
CA TYR A 378 5.75 -30.61 10.86
C TYR A 378 7.17 -30.73 11.43
N ALA A 379 8.19 -30.33 10.67
CA ALA A 379 9.58 -30.35 11.13
C ALA A 379 9.79 -29.46 12.35
N PHE A 380 9.17 -28.29 12.39
CA PHE A 380 9.24 -27.42 13.55
C PHE A 380 8.49 -27.98 14.77
N TYR A 381 7.35 -28.62 14.56
CA TYR A 381 6.60 -29.32 15.59
C TYR A 381 7.45 -30.46 16.21
N THR A 382 8.04 -31.33 15.38
CA THR A 382 8.87 -32.46 15.85
C THR A 382 10.15 -32.01 16.54
N LEU A 383 10.88 -31.03 15.98
CA LEU A 383 12.14 -30.54 16.54
C LEU A 383 11.98 -29.90 17.94
N THR A 384 10.76 -29.50 18.28
CA THR A 384 10.46 -28.82 19.55
C THR A 384 9.77 -29.77 20.54
N SER A 385 9.02 -30.76 20.04
CA SER A 385 8.51 -31.87 20.87
C SER A 385 9.63 -32.70 21.49
N SER A 386 10.82 -32.75 20.87
CA SER A 386 12.01 -33.39 21.45
C SER A 386 12.72 -32.54 22.53
N ARG A 387 12.19 -31.35 22.86
CA ARG A 387 12.82 -30.39 23.76
C ARG A 387 11.84 -29.93 24.84
N SER A 388 11.24 -30.87 25.56
CA SER A 388 10.49 -30.61 26.78
C SER A 388 11.39 -30.79 28.00
N SER A 389 11.96 -29.69 28.48
CA SER A 389 12.29 -29.53 29.90
C SER A 389 11.81 -28.14 30.32
N PRO A 390 10.92 -28.03 31.32
CA PRO A 390 10.52 -26.75 31.85
C PRO A 390 11.65 -26.22 32.72
N THR A 391 12.12 -25.01 32.42
CA THR A 391 12.89 -24.24 33.39
C THR A 391 12.37 -22.82 33.29
N GLU A 392 11.38 -22.54 34.13
CA GLU A 392 11.06 -21.18 34.53
C GLU A 392 12.33 -20.58 35.13
N GLN A 393 12.76 -19.45 34.57
CA GLN A 393 13.61 -18.51 35.29
C GLN A 393 12.86 -17.19 35.33
N THR A 394 12.16 -17.02 36.44
CA THR A 394 11.78 -15.74 37.02
C THR A 394 13.02 -15.18 37.71
N GLU A 395 13.64 -14.15 37.14
CA GLU A 395 14.59 -13.20 37.76
C GLU A 395 15.03 -12.22 36.65
N ALA A 396 15.03 -10.89 36.75
CA ALA A 396 14.76 -9.97 37.84
C ALA A 396 14.15 -8.67 37.28
N ILE A 397 13.20 -8.12 38.03
CA ILE A 397 12.70 -6.75 37.89
C ILE A 397 13.84 -5.81 38.32
N GLN A 398 14.32 -4.96 37.39
CA GLN A 398 14.76 -3.56 37.56
C GLN A 398 15.66 -3.13 36.37
N GLN A 399 15.16 -3.16 35.12
CA GLN A 399 15.82 -2.48 34.00
C GLN A 399 14.87 -1.44 33.39
N THR A 400 14.86 -0.29 34.09
CA THR A 400 14.69 1.09 33.64
C THR A 400 13.74 1.38 32.47
N ASN A 401 12.76 2.25 32.74
CA ASN A 401 11.86 2.89 31.77
C ASN A 401 12.58 3.47 30.52
N ASP A 402 13.88 3.76 30.62
CA ASP A 402 14.74 4.21 29.51
C ASP A 402 14.92 3.15 28.41
N ASN A 403 14.99 1.86 28.79
CA ASN A 403 15.15 0.75 27.84
C ASN A 403 13.86 0.52 27.02
N VAL A 404 12.69 0.76 27.62
CA VAL A 404 11.39 0.63 26.93
C VAL A 404 11.17 1.77 25.94
N SER A 405 11.56 3.00 26.30
CA SER A 405 11.51 4.16 25.40
C SER A 405 12.45 4.01 24.20
N ALA A 406 13.70 3.62 24.44
CA ALA A 406 14.69 3.37 23.39
C ALA A 406 14.25 2.25 22.43
N ARG A 407 13.65 1.17 22.96
CA ARG A 407 13.14 0.02 22.16
C ARG A 407 11.95 0.40 21.28
N LYS A 408 11.03 1.24 21.79
CA LYS A 408 9.91 1.80 21.00
C LYS A 408 10.39 2.74 19.89
N GLY A 409 11.40 3.56 20.14
CA GLY A 409 12.03 4.41 19.11
C GLY A 409 12.67 3.60 17.99
N LEU A 410 13.39 2.54 18.37
CA LEU A 410 14.05 1.60 17.46
C LEU A 410 13.06 0.86 16.54
N ASP A 411 11.96 0.34 17.08
CA ASP A 411 10.94 -0.38 16.29
C ASP A 411 10.21 0.52 15.29
N LYS A 412 10.07 1.80 15.63
CA LYS A 412 9.49 2.81 14.74
C LYS A 412 10.41 3.13 13.56
N ALA A 413 11.71 3.29 13.81
CA ALA A 413 12.71 3.50 12.76
C ALA A 413 12.81 2.28 11.83
N ARG A 414 12.82 1.07 12.40
CA ARG A 414 12.81 -0.20 11.65
C ARG A 414 11.64 -0.28 10.66
N SER A 415 10.43 0.07 11.09
CA SER A 415 9.26 0.04 10.21
C SER A 415 9.35 1.03 9.04
N LEU A 416 10.02 2.18 9.21
CA LEU A 416 10.15 3.19 8.15
C LEU A 416 11.25 2.79 7.15
N VAL A 417 12.40 2.38 7.65
CA VAL A 417 13.52 1.90 6.82
C VAL A 417 13.08 0.72 5.97
N LEU A 418 12.32 -0.19 6.58
CA LEU A 418 11.78 -1.34 5.88
C LEU A 418 10.80 -0.96 4.77
N LEU A 419 9.92 0.01 5.03
CA LEU A 419 9.00 0.51 4.01
C LEU A 419 9.77 1.11 2.82
N LEU A 420 10.83 1.88 3.08
CA LEU A 420 11.70 2.45 2.05
C LEU A 420 12.43 1.36 1.26
N ALA A 421 13.03 0.37 1.92
CA ALA A 421 13.74 -0.72 1.25
C ALA A 421 12.79 -1.61 0.43
N THR A 422 11.59 -1.88 0.94
CA THR A 422 10.58 -2.68 0.25
C THR A 422 10.15 -1.94 -1.04
N LEU A 423 9.97 -0.62 -0.97
CA LEU A 423 9.69 0.23 -2.12
C LEU A 423 10.84 0.28 -3.14
N ALA A 424 12.05 0.55 -2.67
CA ALA A 424 13.23 0.66 -3.52
C ALA A 424 13.51 -0.67 -4.24
N ALA A 425 13.34 -1.82 -3.56
CA ALA A 425 13.38 -3.14 -4.19
C ALA A 425 12.37 -3.27 -5.34
N THR A 426 11.15 -2.74 -5.20
CA THR A 426 10.16 -2.85 -6.28
C THR A 426 10.46 -2.01 -7.51
N ILE A 427 10.78 -0.73 -7.32
CA ILE A 427 11.01 0.16 -8.45
C ILE A 427 12.29 -0.21 -9.21
N THR A 428 13.30 -0.72 -8.50
CA THR A 428 14.55 -1.19 -9.12
C THR A 428 14.36 -2.55 -9.79
N TYR A 429 13.52 -3.43 -9.24
CA TYR A 429 13.14 -4.67 -9.92
C TYR A 429 12.43 -4.38 -11.24
N THR A 430 11.41 -3.52 -11.25
CA THR A 430 10.71 -3.16 -12.50
C THR A 430 11.66 -2.51 -13.51
N ALA A 431 12.45 -1.53 -13.08
CA ALA A 431 13.38 -0.81 -13.95
C ALA A 431 14.53 -1.70 -14.49
N GLY A 432 14.92 -2.73 -13.75
CA GLY A 432 15.96 -3.64 -14.22
C GLY A 432 15.46 -4.61 -15.30
N LEU A 433 14.16 -4.96 -15.28
CA LEU A 433 13.55 -5.84 -16.27
C LEU A 433 13.07 -5.11 -17.53
N ASP A 434 12.72 -3.83 -17.38
CA ASP A 434 12.37 -2.90 -18.47
C ASP A 434 13.40 -1.76 -18.54
N PRO A 435 14.51 -1.94 -19.28
CA PRO A 435 15.62 -1.00 -19.27
C PRO A 435 15.27 0.31 -20.00
N PRO A 436 15.82 1.46 -19.54
CA PRO A 436 15.60 2.74 -20.18
C PRO A 436 16.12 2.73 -21.62
N GLY A 437 15.37 3.35 -22.52
CA GLY A 437 15.63 3.32 -23.96
C GLY A 437 14.97 2.14 -24.67
N GLY A 438 14.33 1.22 -23.96
CA GLY A 438 13.62 0.08 -24.55
C GLY A 438 14.57 -1.02 -25.04
N VAL A 439 14.02 -1.93 -25.83
CA VAL A 439 14.70 -3.14 -26.31
C VAL A 439 14.52 -3.28 -27.82
N TRP A 440 15.54 -3.81 -28.49
CA TRP A 440 15.50 -4.10 -29.92
C TRP A 440 14.41 -5.14 -30.22
N GLN A 441 13.61 -4.93 -31.27
CA GLN A 441 12.64 -5.92 -31.75
C GLN A 441 13.22 -6.86 -32.81
N ASP A 442 14.26 -6.42 -33.54
CA ASP A 442 14.88 -7.19 -34.62
C ASP A 442 16.34 -7.52 -34.32
N LYS A 443 16.92 -8.41 -35.14
CA LYS A 443 18.34 -8.75 -35.11
C LYS A 443 19.12 -7.78 -36.02
N GLY A 444 20.22 -7.23 -35.51
CA GLY A 444 21.11 -6.36 -36.28
C GLY A 444 22.58 -6.59 -35.98
N ASP A 445 23.43 -5.63 -36.36
CA ASP A 445 24.88 -5.74 -36.23
C ASP A 445 25.33 -5.55 -34.77
N GLY A 446 25.68 -6.65 -34.11
CA GLY A 446 26.19 -6.64 -32.73
C GLY A 446 25.13 -6.70 -31.64
N TYR A 447 23.85 -6.90 -31.99
CA TYR A 447 22.75 -7.10 -31.06
C TYR A 447 21.71 -8.09 -31.61
N ILE A 448 20.94 -8.70 -30.70
CA ILE A 448 19.80 -9.55 -31.04
C ILE A 448 18.51 -8.98 -30.45
N ALA A 449 17.36 -9.40 -30.96
CA ALA A 449 16.07 -8.99 -30.43
C ALA A 449 16.00 -9.24 -28.91
N GLY A 450 15.51 -8.23 -28.21
CA GLY A 450 15.50 -8.09 -26.77
C GLY A 450 16.72 -7.34 -26.20
N ASP A 451 17.88 -7.32 -26.88
CA ASP A 451 18.97 -6.35 -26.69
C ASP A 451 18.52 -4.99 -26.08
N PRO A 452 18.85 -4.53 -24.84
CA PRO A 452 18.51 -3.15 -24.44
C PRO A 452 19.13 -2.14 -25.41
N ILE A 453 18.35 -1.23 -25.98
CA ILE A 453 18.84 -0.31 -27.02
C ILE A 453 19.96 0.60 -26.50
N LEU A 454 19.86 1.01 -25.24
CA LEU A 454 20.88 1.85 -24.61
C LEU A 454 22.27 1.18 -24.54
N ILE A 455 22.37 -0.15 -24.62
CA ILE A 455 23.66 -0.84 -24.63
C ILE A 455 24.43 -0.60 -25.93
N THR A 456 23.72 -0.49 -27.06
CA THR A 456 24.30 -0.31 -28.39
C THR A 456 24.52 1.17 -28.70
N THR A 457 23.64 2.06 -28.23
CA THR A 457 23.76 3.50 -28.49
C THR A 457 24.68 4.21 -27.49
N ASN A 458 24.62 3.85 -26.19
CA ASN A 458 25.49 4.45 -25.17
C ASN A 458 25.82 3.48 -24.02
N ILE A 459 26.80 2.61 -24.26
CA ILE A 459 27.22 1.58 -23.29
C ILE A 459 27.65 2.16 -21.93
N ARG A 460 28.24 3.36 -21.89
CA ARG A 460 28.69 3.99 -20.62
C ARG A 460 27.49 4.31 -19.74
N ARG A 461 26.47 4.92 -20.33
CA ARG A 461 25.23 5.27 -19.64
C ARG A 461 24.44 4.03 -19.21
N TYR A 462 24.31 3.04 -20.09
CA TYR A 462 23.66 1.77 -19.73
C TYR A 462 24.35 1.10 -18.54
N ARG A 463 25.70 1.03 -18.54
CA ARG A 463 26.46 0.44 -17.42
C ARG A 463 26.24 1.21 -16.12
N ALA A 464 26.26 2.54 -16.17
CA ALA A 464 26.00 3.37 -15.00
C ALA A 464 24.59 3.10 -14.44
N PHE A 465 23.56 3.14 -15.29
CA PHE A 465 22.19 2.78 -14.90
C PHE A 465 22.12 1.39 -14.27
N TYR A 466 22.61 0.38 -14.95
CA TYR A 466 22.50 -1.01 -14.54
C TYR A 466 23.17 -1.29 -13.19
N TYR A 467 24.40 -0.78 -12.99
CA TYR A 467 25.11 -1.00 -11.73
C TYR A 467 24.47 -0.23 -10.58
N CYS A 468 24.10 1.03 -10.77
CA CYS A 468 23.43 1.81 -9.74
C CYS A 468 22.07 1.20 -9.35
N ASN A 469 21.27 0.78 -10.34
CA ASN A 469 19.97 0.14 -10.10
C ASN A 469 20.12 -1.21 -9.39
N SER A 470 21.07 -2.03 -9.81
CA SER A 470 21.31 -3.35 -9.21
C SER A 470 21.85 -3.24 -7.77
N VAL A 471 22.71 -2.26 -7.50
CA VAL A 471 23.18 -1.99 -6.13
C VAL A 471 22.03 -1.56 -5.23
N ALA A 472 21.15 -0.65 -5.69
CA ALA A 472 19.96 -0.25 -4.94
C ALA A 472 19.03 -1.46 -4.68
N PHE A 473 18.73 -2.26 -5.71
CA PHE A 473 17.91 -3.47 -5.57
C PHE A 473 18.48 -4.45 -4.52
N VAL A 474 19.77 -4.79 -4.63
CA VAL A 474 20.42 -5.73 -3.71
C VAL A 474 20.52 -5.16 -2.30
N ALA A 475 20.91 -3.89 -2.15
CA ALA A 475 20.97 -3.21 -0.86
C ALA A 475 19.59 -3.21 -0.18
N SER A 476 18.53 -2.95 -0.93
CA SER A 476 17.15 -3.02 -0.47
C SER A 476 16.76 -4.41 0.04
N LEU A 477 17.10 -5.48 -0.67
CA LEU A 477 16.86 -6.85 -0.20
C LEU A 477 17.64 -7.18 1.09
N VAL A 478 18.90 -6.75 1.17
CA VAL A 478 19.73 -6.92 2.38
C VAL A 478 19.09 -6.20 3.56
N VAL A 479 18.63 -4.96 3.38
CA VAL A 479 17.91 -4.20 4.41
C VAL A 479 16.64 -4.93 4.85
N ILE A 480 15.83 -5.44 3.93
CA ILE A 480 14.59 -6.17 4.24
C ILE A 480 14.90 -7.37 5.13
N VAL A 481 15.91 -8.18 4.79
CA VAL A 481 16.25 -9.38 5.58
C VAL A 481 16.96 -9.04 6.89
N LEU A 482 17.76 -7.97 6.92
CA LEU A 482 18.39 -7.48 8.14
C LEU A 482 17.36 -7.04 9.17
N VAL A 483 16.35 -6.27 8.74
CA VAL A 483 15.27 -5.82 9.63
C VAL A 483 14.43 -6.99 10.13
N GLN A 484 14.31 -8.09 9.37
CA GLN A 484 13.64 -9.31 9.82
C GLN A 484 14.40 -10.07 10.91
N THR A 485 15.69 -9.82 11.09
CA THR A 485 16.54 -10.57 12.02
C THR A 485 16.82 -9.71 13.26
N GLU A 486 15.98 -9.86 14.30
CA GLU A 486 15.96 -9.02 15.52
C GLU A 486 17.32 -8.88 16.24
N ARG A 487 18.27 -9.79 16.00
CA ARG A 487 19.58 -9.87 16.69
C ARG A 487 20.71 -9.04 16.05
N LEU A 488 20.54 -8.41 14.89
CA LEU A 488 21.70 -7.95 14.07
C LEU A 488 21.72 -6.47 13.65
N ILE A 489 20.90 -5.62 14.25
CA ILE A 489 20.86 -4.21 13.84
C ILE A 489 21.95 -3.43 14.58
N LYS A 490 23.14 -3.33 13.97
CA LYS A 490 24.03 -2.19 14.21
C LYS A 490 23.46 -1.02 13.39
N HIS A 491 23.01 0.05 14.05
CA HIS A 491 22.43 1.24 13.41
C HIS A 491 23.23 1.74 12.20
N HIS A 492 24.56 1.79 12.32
CA HIS A 492 25.47 2.22 11.26
C HIS A 492 25.38 1.40 9.97
N VAL A 493 25.13 0.09 10.05
CA VAL A 493 25.05 -0.77 8.85
C VAL A 493 23.73 -0.53 8.11
N LEU A 494 22.65 -0.35 8.84
CA LEU A 494 21.32 -0.09 8.28
C LEU A 494 21.27 1.30 7.61
N GLU A 495 21.85 2.31 8.26
CA GLU A 495 21.96 3.66 7.72
C GLU A 495 22.84 3.71 6.47
N ALA A 496 24.01 3.05 6.50
CA ALA A 496 24.90 2.98 5.35
C ALA A 496 24.25 2.27 4.14
N ALA A 497 23.55 1.15 4.38
CA ALA A 497 22.86 0.43 3.31
C ALA A 497 21.72 1.25 2.68
N MET A 498 21.02 2.04 3.49
CA MET A 498 19.95 2.92 3.02
C MET A 498 20.48 4.16 2.28
N ILE A 499 21.59 4.74 2.72
CA ILE A 499 22.27 5.80 1.97
C ILE A 499 22.75 5.26 0.62
N LEU A 500 23.34 4.07 0.60
CA LEU A 500 23.77 3.40 -0.62
C LEU A 500 22.60 3.13 -1.58
N ASP A 501 21.44 2.73 -1.05
CA ASP A 501 20.20 2.55 -1.81
C ASP A 501 19.73 3.86 -2.48
N LEU A 502 19.68 4.96 -1.72
CA LEU A 502 19.27 6.27 -2.25
C LEU A 502 20.26 6.81 -3.31
N PHE A 503 21.57 6.66 -3.09
CA PHE A 503 22.57 7.02 -4.11
C PHE A 503 22.47 6.14 -5.36
N GLY A 504 22.19 4.85 -5.19
CA GLY A 504 21.92 3.94 -6.29
C GLY A 504 20.70 4.37 -7.11
N LEU A 505 19.60 4.77 -6.44
CA LEU A 505 18.42 5.31 -7.12
C LEU A 505 18.71 6.63 -7.87
N ILE A 506 19.42 7.57 -7.26
CA ILE A 506 19.79 8.84 -7.91
C ILE A 506 20.66 8.57 -9.14
N GLY A 507 21.68 7.73 -9.01
CA GLY A 507 22.59 7.37 -10.10
C GLY A 507 21.89 6.64 -11.23
N ALA A 508 21.00 5.70 -10.91
CA ALA A 508 20.18 5.00 -11.89
C ALA A 508 19.23 5.96 -12.60
N TYR A 509 18.54 6.83 -11.88
CA TYR A 509 17.65 7.83 -12.48
C TYR A 509 18.41 8.78 -13.41
N ALA A 510 19.53 9.34 -12.96
CA ALA A 510 20.34 10.26 -13.75
C ALA A 510 20.87 9.60 -15.03
N ALA A 511 21.36 8.37 -14.93
CA ALA A 511 21.85 7.63 -16.08
C ALA A 511 20.72 7.20 -17.01
N GLY A 512 19.58 6.72 -16.50
CA GLY A 512 18.52 6.17 -17.33
C GLY A 512 17.61 7.21 -17.98
N SER A 513 17.29 8.31 -17.27
CA SER A 513 16.34 9.31 -17.77
C SER A 513 16.94 10.28 -18.79
N CYS A 514 18.25 10.49 -18.77
CA CYS A 514 18.92 11.47 -19.62
C CYS A 514 19.28 10.88 -21.00
N ARG A 515 19.20 11.72 -22.05
CA ARG A 515 19.61 11.37 -23.43
C ARG A 515 20.81 12.17 -23.91
N ASP A 516 20.91 13.43 -23.49
CA ASP A 516 22.04 14.29 -23.85
C ASP A 516 22.87 14.71 -22.64
N VAL A 517 24.04 15.27 -22.91
CA VAL A 517 24.93 15.83 -21.89
C VAL A 517 24.23 16.94 -21.10
N ASN A 518 23.47 17.83 -21.76
CA ASN A 518 22.74 18.92 -21.09
C ASN A 518 21.72 18.40 -20.08
N SER A 519 20.91 17.40 -20.49
CA SER A 519 19.96 16.76 -19.58
C SER A 519 20.66 16.07 -18.40
N SER A 520 21.83 15.47 -18.66
CA SER A 520 22.65 14.82 -17.64
C SER A 520 23.20 15.84 -16.63
N ILE A 521 23.73 16.97 -17.11
CA ILE A 521 24.21 18.08 -16.27
C ILE A 521 23.06 18.61 -15.41
N TYR A 522 21.88 18.82 -15.99
CA TYR A 522 20.72 19.30 -15.26
C TYR A 522 20.33 18.37 -14.10
N VAL A 523 20.17 17.06 -14.37
CA VAL A 523 19.76 16.10 -13.33
C VAL A 523 20.83 15.94 -12.26
N MET A 524 22.12 15.92 -12.63
CA MET A 524 23.22 15.85 -11.67
C MET A 524 23.35 17.13 -10.83
N ALA A 525 23.17 18.31 -11.44
CA ALA A 525 23.15 19.58 -10.72
C ALA A 525 21.97 19.65 -9.74
N LEU A 526 20.80 19.15 -10.14
CA LEU A 526 19.61 19.06 -9.29
C LEU A 526 19.82 18.09 -8.12
N ALA A 527 20.45 16.94 -8.35
CA ALA A 527 20.84 16.02 -7.29
C ALA A 527 21.83 16.66 -6.31
N GLY A 528 22.84 17.37 -6.82
CA GLY A 528 23.78 18.14 -6.01
C GLY A 528 23.09 19.21 -5.17
N ALA A 529 22.18 19.99 -5.78
CA ALA A 529 21.40 21.01 -5.09
C ALA A 529 20.50 20.41 -4.00
N ALA A 530 19.87 19.26 -4.26
CA ALA A 530 19.08 18.53 -3.28
C ALA A 530 19.94 18.07 -2.09
N LEU A 531 21.14 17.51 -2.35
CA LEU A 531 22.07 17.10 -1.30
C LEU A 531 22.61 18.29 -0.50
N ILE A 532 23.01 19.38 -1.17
CA ILE A 532 23.45 20.61 -0.51
C ILE A 532 22.33 21.16 0.38
N TYR A 533 21.09 21.19 -0.10
CA TYR A 533 19.93 21.61 0.68
C TYR A 533 19.74 20.75 1.94
N VAL A 534 19.89 19.42 1.84
CA VAL A 534 19.87 18.52 3.00
C VAL A 534 21.02 18.83 3.95
N VAL A 535 22.25 19.03 3.45
CA VAL A 535 23.42 19.37 4.28
C VAL A 535 23.26 20.71 4.99
N ILE A 536 22.72 21.74 4.32
CA ILE A 536 22.41 23.03 4.95
C ILE A 536 21.41 22.83 6.09
N HIS A 537 20.36 22.02 5.87
CA HIS A 537 19.40 21.68 6.92
C HIS A 537 20.03 20.88 8.06
N ILE A 538 21.00 20.01 7.78
CA ILE A 538 21.80 19.33 8.79
C ILE A 538 22.54 20.39 9.60
N VAL A 539 23.47 21.12 8.98
CA VAL A 539 24.39 22.04 9.67
C VAL A 539 23.65 23.13 10.45
N PHE A 540 22.73 23.86 9.81
CA PHE A 540 22.08 25.02 10.40
C PHE A 540 21.22 24.62 11.62
N PHE A 541 20.47 23.53 11.52
CA PHE A 541 19.56 23.13 12.59
C PHE A 541 20.20 22.20 13.64
N THR A 542 21.28 21.46 13.32
CA THR A 542 22.05 20.77 14.36
C THR A 542 22.79 21.76 15.26
N LEU A 543 23.22 22.90 14.73
CA LEU A 543 23.89 23.96 15.50
C LEU A 543 22.91 24.76 16.38
N GLU A 544 21.68 24.97 15.92
CA GLU A 544 20.67 25.75 16.68
C GLU A 544 19.96 24.94 17.79
N LEU A 545 20.11 23.60 17.78
CA LEU A 545 19.59 22.70 18.82
C LEU A 545 20.39 22.73 20.14
N ASP A 546 21.55 23.37 20.16
CA ASP A 546 22.42 23.44 21.35
C ASP A 546 21.99 24.53 22.36
N HIS A 547 20.96 25.35 22.04
CA HIS A 547 20.60 26.56 22.82
C HIS A 547 19.12 26.73 23.20
N LYS A 548 18.29 25.66 23.21
CA LYS A 548 16.92 25.75 23.75
C LYS A 548 16.64 24.73 24.83
N ASP A 549 16.45 25.23 26.05
CA ASP A 549 15.92 24.51 27.21
C ASP A 549 14.69 23.66 26.82
N LYS A 550 14.82 22.36 27.03
CA LYS A 550 13.75 21.37 26.84
C LYS A 550 12.66 21.59 27.87
N LYS A 551 11.59 22.28 27.47
CA LYS A 551 10.24 21.89 27.89
C LYS A 551 9.69 20.99 26.78
N ASP A 552 9.95 19.69 26.91
CA ASP A 552 9.36 18.68 26.03
C ASP A 552 7.85 18.64 26.30
N ASP A 553 7.07 19.28 25.44
CA ASP A 553 5.63 19.08 25.39
C ASP A 553 5.38 17.80 24.59
N ASP A 554 5.18 16.68 25.28
CA ASP A 554 4.96 15.33 24.70
C ASP A 554 3.88 15.33 23.60
N GLN A 555 2.93 16.26 23.68
CA GLN A 555 1.87 16.44 22.70
C GLN A 555 2.39 16.98 21.35
N GLU A 556 3.33 17.94 21.35
CA GLU A 556 3.92 18.49 20.12
C GLU A 556 4.71 17.39 19.37
N ASP A 557 5.47 16.60 20.12
CA ASP A 557 6.28 15.51 19.61
C ASP A 557 5.47 14.41 18.92
N GLU A 558 4.32 14.05 19.50
CA GLU A 558 3.41 13.08 18.90
C GLU A 558 2.82 13.63 17.59
N LEU A 559 2.51 14.93 17.52
CA LEU A 559 1.99 15.60 16.32
C LEU A 559 3.04 15.68 15.20
N LEU A 560 4.30 16.03 15.53
CA LEU A 560 5.42 16.07 14.59
C LEU A 560 5.68 14.69 13.98
N GLU A 561 5.67 13.64 14.79
CA GLU A 561 5.81 12.28 14.31
C GLU A 561 4.65 11.87 13.38
N LYS A 562 3.40 12.18 13.77
CA LYS A 562 2.25 11.91 12.92
C LYS A 562 2.40 12.61 11.57
N ARG A 563 2.94 13.83 11.53
CA ARG A 563 3.19 14.60 10.30
C ARG A 563 4.34 14.00 9.49
N ARG A 564 5.45 13.64 10.13
CA ARG A 564 6.60 12.94 9.53
C ARG A 564 6.16 11.70 8.75
N LYS A 565 5.38 10.81 9.37
CA LYS A 565 4.91 9.57 8.73
C LYS A 565 4.06 9.81 7.48
N ARG A 566 3.28 10.89 7.45
CA ARG A 566 2.42 11.23 6.31
C ARG A 566 3.20 11.85 5.16
N LEU A 567 4.10 12.79 5.47
CA LEU A 567 4.98 13.39 4.47
C LEU A 567 5.91 12.35 3.85
N LEU A 568 6.39 11.39 4.65
CA LEU A 568 7.24 10.33 4.14
C LEU A 568 6.47 9.45 3.16
N LEU A 569 5.22 9.09 3.46
CA LEU A 569 4.40 8.30 2.53
C LEU A 569 4.17 9.02 1.21
N PHE A 570 3.92 10.34 1.26
CA PHE A 570 3.76 11.15 0.04
C PHE A 570 5.07 11.26 -0.76
N ALA A 571 6.20 11.50 -0.08
CA ALA A 571 7.51 11.58 -0.72
C ALA A 571 7.89 10.23 -1.37
N ILE A 572 7.62 9.13 -0.67
CA ILE A 572 7.78 7.77 -1.19
C ILE A 572 6.92 7.55 -2.45
N LEU A 573 5.64 7.92 -2.40
CA LEU A 573 4.74 7.84 -3.54
C LEU A 573 5.28 8.64 -4.74
N ALA A 574 5.58 9.91 -4.54
CA ALA A 574 6.07 10.79 -5.59
C ALA A 574 7.41 10.31 -6.16
N ALA A 575 8.35 9.84 -5.32
CA ALA A 575 9.61 9.26 -5.76
C ALA A 575 9.40 8.02 -6.64
N THR A 576 8.49 7.11 -6.28
CA THR A 576 8.24 5.91 -7.12
C THR A 576 7.68 6.24 -8.49
N ILE A 577 6.66 7.10 -8.53
CA ILE A 577 5.97 7.46 -9.75
C ILE A 577 6.92 8.19 -10.70
N THR A 578 7.70 9.12 -10.17
CA THR A 578 8.64 9.92 -10.96
C THR A 578 9.86 9.12 -11.39
N TYR A 579 10.33 8.16 -10.57
CA TYR A 579 11.40 7.24 -10.95
C TYR A 579 11.01 6.40 -12.15
N GLN A 580 9.85 5.72 -12.09
CA GLN A 580 9.36 4.89 -13.20
C GLN A 580 9.13 5.74 -14.45
N ALA A 581 8.38 6.84 -14.35
CA ALA A 581 8.09 7.67 -15.52
C ALA A 581 9.31 8.37 -16.13
N GLY A 582 10.35 8.67 -15.34
CA GLY A 582 11.59 9.21 -15.89
C GLY A 582 12.40 8.17 -16.66
N LEU A 583 12.31 6.89 -16.28
CA LEU A 583 12.96 5.79 -16.99
C LEU A 583 12.15 5.28 -18.18
N THR A 584 10.83 5.43 -18.16
CA THR A 584 9.89 5.09 -19.25
C THR A 584 9.01 6.30 -19.58
N PRO A 585 9.47 7.22 -20.45
CA PRO A 585 8.77 8.45 -20.76
C PRO A 585 7.47 8.18 -21.54
N PRO A 586 6.54 9.15 -21.59
CA PRO A 586 5.26 8.98 -22.26
C PRO A 586 5.40 8.60 -23.72
N GLY A 587 4.63 7.60 -24.15
CA GLY A 587 4.68 7.06 -25.51
C GLY A 587 5.85 6.12 -25.79
N GLY A 588 6.77 5.90 -24.84
CA GLY A 588 7.89 4.96 -25.00
C GLY A 588 9.07 5.53 -25.81
N PHE A 589 9.77 4.64 -26.50
CA PHE A 589 11.03 4.92 -27.21
C PHE A 589 10.94 4.58 -28.69
N LEU A 590 11.70 5.31 -29.52
CA LEU A 590 11.89 4.95 -30.92
C LEU A 590 12.63 3.61 -31.00
N LEU A 591 12.19 2.73 -31.92
CA LEU A 591 12.79 1.41 -32.13
C LEU A 591 13.79 1.37 -33.28
N GLN A 592 13.89 2.42 -34.09
CA GLN A 592 14.77 2.52 -35.25
C GLN A 592 15.36 3.93 -35.35
N ASP A 593 16.52 4.02 -35.99
CA ASP A 593 17.16 5.29 -36.35
C ASP A 593 16.38 5.93 -37.51
N ASP A 594 16.27 7.27 -37.52
CA ASP A 594 15.59 8.00 -38.59
C ASP A 594 16.55 8.80 -39.50
N THR A 595 16.01 9.27 -40.63
CA THR A 595 16.77 10.06 -41.61
C THR A 595 17.08 11.49 -41.15
N LEU A 596 16.49 11.93 -40.02
CA LEU A 596 16.65 13.27 -39.46
C LEU A 596 17.74 13.32 -38.36
N GLY A 597 18.41 12.19 -38.11
CA GLY A 597 19.52 12.08 -37.17
C GLY A 597 19.08 11.72 -35.74
N HIS A 598 17.87 11.21 -35.56
CA HIS A 598 17.41 10.68 -34.28
C HIS A 598 17.73 9.19 -34.16
N HIS A 599 18.13 8.77 -32.96
CA HIS A 599 18.61 7.42 -32.72
C HIS A 599 17.56 6.57 -32.00
N ALA A 600 17.59 5.27 -32.28
CA ALA A 600 16.82 4.29 -31.54
C ALA A 600 17.07 4.45 -30.03
N GLY A 601 16.00 4.33 -29.26
CA GLY A 601 16.02 4.55 -27.83
C GLY A 601 15.77 6.00 -27.42
N ASP A 602 15.61 6.96 -28.33
CA ASP A 602 15.15 8.30 -27.97
C ASP A 602 13.66 8.31 -27.59
N PRO A 603 13.22 9.14 -26.61
CA PRO A 603 11.81 9.24 -26.22
C PRO A 603 10.93 9.71 -27.39
N ILE A 604 9.83 9.01 -27.66
CA ILE A 604 8.96 9.37 -28.78
C ILE A 604 8.34 10.77 -28.62
N LEU A 605 8.01 11.15 -27.38
CA LEU A 605 7.48 12.49 -27.10
C LEU A 605 8.48 13.61 -27.43
N LEU A 606 9.79 13.35 -27.33
CA LEU A 606 10.84 14.33 -27.68
C LEU A 606 10.80 14.65 -29.17
N HIS A 607 10.60 13.63 -30.02
CA HIS A 607 10.55 13.78 -31.47
C HIS A 607 9.33 14.59 -31.93
N ASN A 608 8.12 14.20 -31.51
CA ASN A 608 6.89 14.81 -32.03
C ASN A 608 6.52 16.12 -31.31
N TYR A 609 6.86 16.25 -30.03
CA TYR A 609 6.44 17.37 -29.18
C TYR A 609 7.53 17.81 -28.19
N PRO A 610 8.66 18.35 -28.66
CA PRO A 610 9.84 18.62 -27.83
C PRO A 610 9.55 19.55 -26.64
N VAL A 611 8.73 20.58 -26.83
CA VAL A 611 8.33 21.50 -25.75
C VAL A 611 7.60 20.76 -24.61
N ARG A 612 6.72 19.82 -24.96
CA ARG A 612 6.00 19.00 -23.98
C ARG A 612 6.92 18.00 -23.31
N TYR A 613 7.81 17.38 -24.06
CA TYR A 613 8.81 16.48 -23.50
C TYR A 613 9.70 17.19 -22.48
N TYR A 614 10.24 18.37 -22.79
CA TYR A 614 11.07 19.11 -21.83
C TYR A 614 10.27 19.54 -20.60
N ALA A 615 9.02 19.99 -20.76
CA ALA A 615 8.15 20.29 -19.62
C ALA A 615 7.92 19.06 -18.73
N PHE A 616 7.63 17.91 -19.33
CA PHE A 616 7.51 16.63 -18.62
C PHE A 616 8.81 16.26 -17.89
N PHE A 617 9.94 16.23 -18.61
CA PHE A 617 11.23 15.78 -18.10
C PHE A 617 11.72 16.62 -16.92
N TYR A 618 11.67 17.95 -17.04
CA TYR A 618 12.12 18.85 -15.98
C TYR A 618 11.19 18.79 -14.77
N CYS A 619 9.87 18.85 -14.97
CA CYS A 619 8.92 18.73 -13.86
C CYS A 619 9.04 17.38 -13.14
N ASN A 620 9.16 16.28 -13.88
CA ASN A 620 9.31 14.95 -13.31
C ASN A 620 10.60 14.82 -12.49
N SER A 621 11.72 15.32 -13.03
CA SER A 621 13.03 15.28 -12.34
C SER A 621 13.08 16.13 -11.08
N VAL A 622 12.48 17.33 -11.09
CA VAL A 622 12.32 18.17 -9.90
C VAL A 622 11.48 17.45 -8.85
N SER A 623 10.36 16.86 -9.23
CA SER A 623 9.51 16.12 -8.30
C SER A 623 10.22 14.90 -7.70
N PHE A 624 11.01 14.16 -8.50
CA PHE A 624 11.84 13.04 -8.02
C PHE A 624 12.88 13.50 -6.99
N MET A 625 13.71 14.50 -7.33
CA MET A 625 14.80 14.95 -6.46
C MET A 625 14.29 15.59 -5.16
N LEU A 626 13.20 16.38 -5.23
CA LEU A 626 12.54 16.91 -4.04
C LEU A 626 11.99 15.78 -3.15
N SER A 627 11.44 14.74 -3.75
CA SER A 627 10.94 13.57 -3.01
C SER A 627 12.07 12.79 -2.32
N ILE A 628 13.21 12.61 -2.98
CA ILE A 628 14.39 12.00 -2.38
C ILE A 628 14.94 12.87 -1.24
N ALA A 629 15.04 14.19 -1.42
CA ALA A 629 15.44 15.12 -0.36
C ALA A 629 14.50 15.05 0.86
N LEU A 630 13.19 14.98 0.62
CA LEU A 630 12.19 14.78 1.67
C LEU A 630 12.40 13.46 2.40
N ILE A 631 12.65 12.35 1.68
CA ILE A 631 12.92 11.04 2.29
C ILE A 631 14.14 11.12 3.21
N ILE A 632 15.26 11.69 2.75
CA ILE A 632 16.48 11.82 3.55
C ILE A 632 16.22 12.64 4.83
N LEU A 633 15.56 13.81 4.70
CA LEU A 633 15.23 14.66 5.85
C LEU A 633 14.26 14.00 6.84
N LEU A 634 13.31 13.21 6.33
CA LEU A 634 12.27 12.56 7.14
C LEU A 634 12.74 11.26 7.78
N VAL A 635 13.71 10.54 7.20
CA VAL A 635 14.23 9.32 7.81
C VAL A 635 15.15 9.64 8.98
N ASN A 636 15.97 10.69 8.88
CA ASN A 636 16.88 11.06 9.96
C ASN A 636 16.12 11.66 11.16
N PRO A 637 16.18 11.04 12.37
CA PRO A 637 15.47 11.50 13.55
C PRO A 637 15.92 12.91 14.01
N ASN A 638 17.16 13.29 13.72
CA ASN A 638 17.72 14.58 14.12
C ASN A 638 17.30 15.72 13.16
N LEU A 639 16.86 15.41 11.94
CA LEU A 639 16.58 16.40 10.90
C LEU A 639 15.10 16.70 10.69
N TYR A 640 14.21 15.75 10.96
CA TYR A 640 12.79 15.98 10.71
C TYR A 640 12.19 16.99 11.69
N ARG A 641 12.66 17.03 12.95
CA ARG A 641 12.10 17.95 13.97
C ARG A 641 12.31 19.41 13.58
N PRO A 642 13.54 19.84 13.21
CA PRO A 642 13.75 21.21 12.76
C PRO A 642 13.10 21.51 11.40
N ALA A 643 13.17 20.56 10.45
CA ALA A 643 12.60 20.75 9.10
C ALA A 643 11.07 20.89 9.08
N ILE A 644 10.35 20.28 10.04
CA ILE A 644 8.90 20.49 10.18
C ILE A 644 8.60 21.90 10.74
N ARG A 645 9.41 22.39 11.69
CA ARG A 645 9.21 23.71 12.31
C ARG A 645 9.45 24.86 11.33
N SER A 646 10.41 24.71 10.41
CA SER A 646 10.72 25.71 9.37
C SER A 646 9.70 25.80 8.22
N ASN A 647 8.62 25.01 8.24
CA ASN A 647 7.68 24.82 7.11
C ASN A 647 8.32 24.35 5.79
N ALA A 648 9.62 24.10 5.73
CA ALA A 648 10.35 23.80 4.50
C ALA A 648 9.87 22.50 3.84
N LEU A 649 9.58 21.46 4.64
CA LEU A 649 8.99 20.21 4.13
C LEU A 649 7.61 20.42 3.47
N SER A 650 6.84 21.40 3.95
CA SER A 650 5.52 21.73 3.38
C SER A 650 5.66 22.42 2.02
N VAL A 651 6.62 23.32 1.88
CA VAL A 651 6.94 24.00 0.61
C VAL A 651 7.46 22.98 -0.39
N CYS A 652 8.42 22.15 0.02
CA CYS A 652 8.96 21.08 -0.82
C CYS A 652 7.87 20.10 -1.29
N THR A 653 6.93 19.74 -0.41
CA THR A 653 5.76 18.91 -0.77
C THR A 653 4.84 19.61 -1.78
N ALA A 654 4.58 20.91 -1.61
CA ALA A 654 3.73 21.68 -2.51
C ALA A 654 4.35 21.85 -3.90
N VAL A 655 5.65 22.19 -3.96
CA VAL A 655 6.41 22.28 -5.21
C VAL A 655 6.50 20.90 -5.87
N GLY A 656 6.80 19.84 -5.10
CA GLY A 656 6.84 18.47 -5.61
C GLY A 656 5.52 18.01 -6.22
N LEU A 657 4.38 18.37 -5.58
CA LEU A 657 3.03 18.09 -6.11
C LEU A 657 2.73 18.88 -7.38
N PHE A 658 3.07 20.18 -7.41
CA PHE A 658 2.89 21.02 -8.59
C PHE A 658 3.68 20.47 -9.79
N CYS A 659 4.95 20.09 -9.56
CA CYS A 659 5.80 19.47 -10.56
C CYS A 659 5.27 18.10 -11.01
N LEU A 660 4.78 17.25 -10.09
CA LEU A 660 4.18 15.95 -10.44
C LEU A 660 2.96 16.13 -11.37
N MET A 661 2.10 17.11 -11.06
CA MET A 661 0.91 17.41 -11.87
C MET A 661 1.27 18.05 -13.21
N GLY A 662 2.28 18.92 -13.24
CA GLY A 662 2.83 19.48 -14.47
C GLY A 662 3.39 18.40 -15.40
N ALA A 663 4.11 17.43 -14.84
CA ALA A 663 4.59 16.27 -15.59
C ALA A 663 3.44 15.44 -16.16
N TYR A 664 2.43 15.10 -15.35
CA TYR A 664 1.24 14.39 -15.83
C TYR A 664 0.54 15.13 -16.97
N ALA A 665 0.34 16.44 -16.85
CA ALA A 665 -0.34 17.24 -17.86
C ALA A 665 0.45 17.39 -19.17
N ALA A 666 1.76 17.48 -19.09
CA ALA A 666 2.62 17.52 -20.26
C ALA A 666 2.70 16.17 -20.97
N GLY A 667 2.75 15.07 -20.22
CA GLY A 667 2.99 13.73 -20.73
C GLY A 667 1.76 12.95 -21.22
N SER A 668 0.58 13.17 -20.62
CA SER A 668 -0.59 12.29 -20.86
C SER A 668 -1.41 12.60 -22.12
N THR A 669 -1.22 13.76 -22.76
CA THR A 669 -1.92 14.06 -24.02
C THR A 669 -1.21 15.11 -24.86
N GLN A 670 -1.25 14.94 -26.18
CA GLN A 670 -0.68 15.91 -27.12
C GLN A 670 -1.75 16.76 -27.84
N HIS A 671 -3.04 16.48 -27.67
CA HIS A 671 -4.11 17.18 -28.42
C HIS A 671 -4.74 18.34 -27.65
N ARG A 672 -5.17 19.38 -28.38
CA ARG A 672 -5.69 20.63 -27.78
C ARG A 672 -6.90 20.39 -26.86
N LYS A 673 -7.93 19.66 -27.31
CA LYS A 673 -9.18 19.44 -26.52
C LYS A 673 -8.93 18.72 -25.20
N THR A 674 -8.21 17.61 -25.25
CA THR A 674 -7.83 16.79 -24.08
C THR A 674 -6.85 17.52 -23.17
N SER A 675 -5.94 18.33 -23.75
CA SER A 675 -4.99 19.15 -22.99
C SER A 675 -5.68 20.27 -22.22
N ILE A 676 -6.66 20.97 -22.80
CA ILE A 676 -7.46 21.99 -22.09
C ILE A 676 -8.13 21.37 -20.87
N TYR A 677 -8.75 20.20 -21.05
CA TYR A 677 -9.39 19.47 -19.96
C TYR A 677 -8.41 19.16 -18.81
N ILE A 678 -7.22 18.65 -19.11
CA ILE A 678 -6.24 18.34 -18.05
C ILE A 678 -5.75 19.61 -17.35
N PHE A 679 -5.43 20.68 -18.09
CA PHE A 679 -4.96 21.91 -17.44
C PHE A 679 -6.03 22.52 -16.53
N VAL A 680 -7.31 22.49 -16.93
CA VAL A 680 -8.43 22.89 -16.06
C VAL A 680 -8.49 21.98 -14.83
N LEU A 681 -8.36 20.66 -15.00
CA LEU A 681 -8.38 19.70 -13.91
C LEU A 681 -7.23 19.93 -12.91
N VAL A 682 -6.02 20.18 -13.41
CA VAL A 682 -4.84 20.54 -12.60
C VAL A 682 -5.10 21.84 -11.83
N ALA A 683 -5.63 22.87 -12.48
CA ALA A 683 -5.98 24.12 -11.83
C ALA A 683 -7.01 23.92 -10.71
N VAL A 684 -8.04 23.10 -10.93
CA VAL A 684 -9.05 22.76 -9.90
C VAL A 684 -8.39 22.10 -8.69
N VAL A 685 -7.53 21.09 -8.90
CA VAL A 685 -6.83 20.40 -7.79
C VAL A 685 -5.92 21.36 -7.03
N LEU A 686 -5.18 22.24 -7.72
CA LEU A 686 -4.32 23.24 -7.09
C LEU A 686 -5.13 24.29 -6.33
N LEU A 687 -6.26 24.75 -6.85
CA LEU A 687 -7.17 25.68 -6.16
C LEU A 687 -7.77 25.04 -4.92
N VAL A 688 -8.18 23.77 -4.98
CA VAL A 688 -8.64 23.02 -3.81
C VAL A 688 -7.52 22.91 -2.78
N ALA A 689 -6.30 22.53 -3.20
CA ALA A 689 -5.15 22.42 -2.30
C ALA A 689 -4.78 23.78 -1.66
N ALA A 690 -4.73 24.86 -2.44
CA ALA A 690 -4.42 26.20 -2.00
C ALA A 690 -5.50 26.79 -1.09
N GLY A 691 -6.78 26.65 -1.46
CA GLY A 691 -7.91 27.06 -0.63
C GLY A 691 -7.93 26.34 0.71
N LEU A 692 -7.64 25.03 0.70
CA LEU A 692 -7.52 24.25 1.93
C LEU A 692 -6.30 24.66 2.79
N LEU A 693 -5.17 24.98 2.16
CA LEU A 693 -3.98 25.50 2.84
C LEU A 693 -4.22 26.90 3.43
N LEU A 694 -4.92 27.77 2.71
CA LEU A 694 -5.32 29.10 3.17
C LEU A 694 -6.28 29.01 4.37
N VAL A 695 -7.29 28.14 4.30
CA VAL A 695 -8.19 27.86 5.43
C VAL A 695 -7.39 27.37 6.65
N PHE A 696 -6.36 26.54 6.43
CA PHE A 696 -5.47 26.09 7.49
C PHE A 696 -4.65 27.25 8.09
N LEU A 697 -4.04 28.10 7.27
CA LEU A 697 -3.26 29.26 7.72
C LEU A 697 -4.11 30.30 8.47
N LEU A 698 -5.30 30.63 7.95
CA LEU A 698 -6.24 31.55 8.58
C LEU A 698 -6.73 31.02 9.94
N LYS A 699 -6.99 29.70 10.03
CA LYS A 699 -7.41 29.07 11.31
C LYS A 699 -6.26 28.91 12.30
N ARG A 700 -5.00 28.74 11.82
CA ARG A 700 -3.78 28.76 12.65
C ARG A 700 -3.59 30.13 13.32
N LYS A 701 -3.77 31.22 12.57
CA LYS A 701 -3.71 32.59 13.11
C LYS A 701 -4.77 32.86 14.19
N ARG A 702 -5.96 32.26 14.06
CA ARG A 702 -7.06 32.37 15.04
C ARG A 702 -6.86 31.52 16.31
N SER A 703 -6.02 30.48 16.28
CA SER A 703 -5.80 29.60 17.45
C SER A 703 -4.70 30.09 18.39
N ASN A 704 -3.85 31.03 17.97
CA ASN A 704 -2.88 31.71 18.83
C ASN A 704 -3.52 32.77 19.75
N ALA A 705 -4.84 32.93 19.74
CA ALA A 705 -5.58 33.95 20.49
C ALA A 705 -6.53 33.36 21.56
N VAL A 706 -6.49 32.06 21.85
CA VAL A 706 -7.32 31.45 22.90
C VAL A 706 -6.45 30.55 23.76
N VAL A 707 -6.08 31.07 24.93
CA VAL A 707 -5.43 30.35 26.03
C VAL A 707 -6.40 29.31 26.58
N ALA A 708 -5.94 28.08 26.76
CA ALA A 708 -6.72 26.99 27.36
C ALA A 708 -6.53 26.97 28.90
N PRO A 709 -7.57 26.64 29.69
CA PRO A 709 -7.46 26.51 31.14
C PRO A 709 -6.80 25.18 31.56
N PRO A 710 -6.28 25.09 32.81
CA PRO A 710 -5.62 23.89 33.30
C PRO A 710 -6.62 22.75 33.51
N ARG A 711 -6.17 21.51 33.26
CA ARG A 711 -6.87 20.31 33.71
C ARG A 711 -6.13 19.71 34.89
N GLU A 712 -6.84 19.57 36.00
CA GLU A 712 -6.47 18.73 37.11
C GLU A 712 -6.44 17.26 36.65
N GLN A 713 -5.34 16.57 36.96
CA GLN A 713 -5.26 15.12 36.92
C GLN A 713 -4.86 14.68 38.33
N ASN A 714 -5.84 14.20 39.10
CA ASN A 714 -5.58 13.35 40.24
C ASN A 714 -6.09 11.94 39.93
N GLU A 715 -5.23 10.98 40.29
CA GLU A 715 -5.57 9.66 40.84
C GLU A 715 -6.35 8.70 39.95
N GLU A 716 -5.64 8.03 39.04
CA GLU A 716 -5.91 6.62 38.71
C GLU A 716 -4.67 5.91 38.12
N GLU A 717 -3.46 6.25 38.60
CA GLU A 717 -2.24 5.48 38.36
C GLU A 717 -1.94 4.57 39.55
N ARG A 718 -2.78 3.58 39.81
CA ARG A 718 -2.39 2.42 40.64
C ARG A 718 -3.35 1.25 40.47
N LYS A 719 -3.41 0.64 39.28
CA LYS A 719 -3.98 -0.71 39.06
C LYS A 719 -3.71 -1.29 37.66
N GLU A 720 -2.51 -1.14 37.11
CA GLU A 720 -2.09 -1.88 35.89
C GLU A 720 -0.60 -2.22 35.95
N VAL A 721 -0.21 -3.16 36.82
CA VAL A 721 1.18 -3.65 36.84
C VAL A 721 1.31 -5.18 36.68
N GLU A 722 0.21 -5.95 36.66
CA GLU A 722 0.30 -7.41 36.44
C GLU A 722 -0.36 -7.96 35.15
N GLU A 723 -0.89 -7.12 34.25
CA GLU A 723 -1.43 -7.57 32.94
C GLU A 723 -0.56 -7.11 31.73
N LYS A 724 0.68 -6.64 31.94
CA LYS A 724 1.46 -5.92 30.90
C LYS A 724 2.36 -6.79 30.01
N ASN A 725 2.61 -8.06 30.37
CA ASN A 725 3.53 -8.92 29.63
C ASN A 725 2.86 -9.75 28.51
N GLU A 726 1.58 -10.11 28.64
CA GLU A 726 0.85 -10.83 27.58
C GLU A 726 0.44 -9.91 26.41
N ASP A 727 0.10 -8.66 26.70
CA ASP A 727 -0.31 -7.66 25.70
C ASP A 727 0.85 -7.21 24.78
N GLU A 728 2.10 -7.24 25.25
CA GLU A 728 3.27 -6.82 24.46
C GLU A 728 3.69 -7.89 23.43
N GLU A 729 3.63 -9.18 23.79
CA GLU A 729 3.92 -10.29 22.86
C GLU A 729 2.86 -10.39 21.75
N GLU A 730 1.57 -10.22 22.09
CA GLU A 730 0.49 -10.13 21.11
C GLU A 730 0.65 -8.93 20.17
N ALA A 731 1.00 -7.74 20.69
CA ALA A 731 1.25 -6.55 19.89
C ALA A 731 2.41 -6.75 18.91
N LYS A 732 3.48 -7.42 19.34
CA LYS A 732 4.65 -7.73 18.50
C LYS A 732 4.32 -8.74 17.39
N LYS A 733 3.60 -9.81 17.71
CA LYS A 733 3.07 -10.78 16.72
C LYS A 733 2.19 -10.07 15.69
N HIS A 734 1.34 -9.16 16.15
CA HIS A 734 0.44 -8.40 15.29
C HIS A 734 1.18 -7.44 14.36
N ALA A 735 2.22 -6.75 14.84
CA ALA A 735 3.09 -5.93 14.00
C ALA A 735 3.78 -6.76 12.91
N ARG A 736 4.27 -7.95 13.28
CA ARG A 736 4.89 -8.90 12.34
C ARG A 736 3.92 -9.34 11.25
N ARG A 737 2.67 -9.68 11.56
CA ARG A 737 1.66 -10.04 10.55
C ARG A 737 1.38 -8.93 9.56
N LYS A 738 1.24 -7.69 10.03
CA LYS A 738 1.05 -6.52 9.14
C LYS A 738 2.21 -6.37 8.19
N TYR A 739 3.42 -6.54 8.69
CA TYR A 739 4.62 -6.46 7.89
C TYR A 739 4.69 -7.57 6.83
N LEU A 740 4.51 -8.85 7.21
CA LEU A 740 4.54 -9.96 6.26
C LEU A 740 3.46 -9.80 5.18
N MET A 741 2.29 -9.28 5.56
CA MET A 741 1.22 -8.96 4.61
C MET A 741 1.62 -7.87 3.63
N LEU A 742 2.18 -6.75 4.09
CA LEU A 742 2.63 -5.65 3.22
C LEU A 742 3.75 -6.09 2.29
N LEU A 743 4.72 -6.86 2.80
CA LEU A 743 5.81 -7.38 1.99
C LEU A 743 5.31 -8.37 0.94
N GLY A 744 4.46 -9.33 1.30
CA GLY A 744 3.88 -10.28 0.35
C GLY A 744 3.00 -9.61 -0.71
N ILE A 745 2.23 -8.59 -0.33
CA ILE A 745 1.48 -7.74 -1.28
C ILE A 745 2.44 -7.11 -2.28
N LEU A 746 3.53 -6.53 -1.80
CA LEU A 746 4.42 -5.77 -2.66
C LEU A 746 5.20 -6.71 -3.60
N VAL A 747 5.71 -7.82 -3.09
CA VAL A 747 6.40 -8.85 -3.88
C VAL A 747 5.48 -9.50 -4.91
N ALA A 748 4.25 -9.88 -4.53
CA ALA A 748 3.25 -10.35 -5.49
C ALA A 748 2.96 -9.33 -6.60
N SER A 749 2.94 -8.03 -6.29
CA SER A 749 2.69 -6.98 -7.29
C SER A 749 3.75 -6.97 -8.38
N VAL A 750 5.02 -6.92 -8.00
CA VAL A 750 6.13 -6.87 -8.97
C VAL A 750 6.27 -8.17 -9.74
N ALA A 751 6.13 -9.31 -9.06
CA ALA A 751 6.23 -10.62 -9.70
C ALA A 751 5.07 -10.85 -10.69
N TYR A 752 3.87 -10.37 -10.37
CA TYR A 752 2.72 -10.43 -11.29
C TYR A 752 3.00 -9.61 -12.55
N GLN A 753 3.39 -8.35 -12.42
CA GLN A 753 3.67 -7.46 -13.56
C GLN A 753 4.79 -8.03 -14.44
N ALA A 754 5.92 -8.42 -13.85
CA ALA A 754 7.04 -9.00 -14.58
C ALA A 754 6.71 -10.36 -15.25
N GLY A 755 5.74 -11.10 -14.71
CA GLY A 755 5.30 -12.35 -15.34
C GLY A 755 4.43 -12.14 -16.57
N LEU A 756 3.68 -11.04 -16.65
CA LEU A 756 2.86 -10.69 -17.82
C LEU A 756 3.68 -10.00 -18.92
N GLU A 757 4.71 -9.27 -18.51
CA GLU A 757 5.67 -8.58 -19.39
C GLU A 757 7.08 -9.10 -19.12
N PRO A 758 7.45 -10.25 -19.73
CA PRO A 758 8.74 -10.86 -19.50
C PRO A 758 9.88 -9.98 -20.05
N PRO A 759 11.08 -10.05 -19.45
CA PRO A 759 12.20 -9.20 -19.82
C PRO A 759 12.54 -9.35 -21.31
N GLY A 760 12.60 -8.22 -22.01
CA GLY A 760 12.79 -8.20 -23.47
C GLY A 760 11.52 -8.14 -24.29
N GLY A 761 10.37 -8.06 -23.64
CA GLY A 761 9.10 -8.00 -24.32
C GLY A 761 8.77 -9.32 -25.02
N ALA A 762 7.78 -9.22 -25.90
CA ALA A 762 7.32 -10.31 -26.75
C ALA A 762 7.45 -9.89 -28.22
N TRP A 763 7.56 -10.87 -29.10
CA TRP A 763 7.60 -10.63 -30.55
C TRP A 763 6.35 -9.88 -31.02
N GLN A 764 6.55 -8.89 -31.88
CA GLN A 764 5.48 -8.03 -32.42
C GLN A 764 5.19 -8.28 -33.91
N ASN A 765 5.88 -9.25 -34.53
CA ASN A 765 5.68 -9.71 -35.89
C ASN A 765 5.85 -11.24 -35.95
N ASN A 766 5.44 -11.86 -37.05
CA ASN A 766 5.56 -13.31 -37.28
C ASN A 766 6.73 -13.66 -38.22
N ASP A 767 7.71 -12.77 -38.33
CA ASP A 767 8.79 -12.92 -39.31
C ASP A 767 9.93 -13.77 -38.75
N ASN A 768 10.78 -14.28 -39.64
CA ASN A 768 12.01 -15.02 -39.28
C ASN A 768 11.82 -16.31 -38.46
N GLY A 769 10.63 -16.90 -38.48
CA GLY A 769 10.32 -18.17 -37.79
C GLY A 769 9.93 -18.03 -36.32
N TYR A 770 9.70 -16.80 -35.85
CA TYR A 770 9.19 -16.51 -34.51
C TYR A 770 7.69 -16.24 -34.54
N GLU A 771 7.01 -16.44 -33.40
CA GLU A 771 5.57 -16.25 -33.28
C GLU A 771 5.27 -15.04 -32.39
N ALA A 772 4.44 -14.13 -32.89
CA ALA A 772 4.06 -12.92 -32.18
C ALA A 772 3.39 -13.23 -30.83
N GLY A 773 3.76 -12.47 -29.79
CA GLY A 773 3.28 -12.65 -28.43
C GLY A 773 4.05 -13.70 -27.62
N ILE A 774 4.95 -14.47 -28.23
CA ILE A 774 5.94 -15.27 -27.51
C ILE A 774 7.04 -14.34 -26.94
N PRO A 775 7.47 -14.53 -25.68
CA PRO A 775 8.55 -13.75 -25.08
C PRO A 775 9.85 -13.84 -25.90
N VAL A 776 10.46 -12.72 -26.25
CA VAL A 776 11.68 -12.71 -27.09
C VAL A 776 12.83 -13.47 -26.41
N MET A 777 12.94 -13.35 -25.08
CA MET A 777 13.94 -14.07 -24.30
C MET A 777 13.73 -15.60 -24.32
N HIS A 778 12.50 -16.09 -24.53
CA HIS A 778 12.22 -17.52 -24.62
C HIS A 778 12.96 -18.14 -25.81
N ASP A 779 12.90 -17.50 -26.97
CA ASP A 779 13.48 -18.03 -28.20
C ASP A 779 14.98 -17.76 -28.27
N ASN A 780 15.41 -16.54 -27.95
CA ASN A 780 16.81 -16.14 -28.09
C ASN A 780 17.69 -16.62 -26.92
N ARG A 781 17.13 -16.82 -25.72
CA ARG A 781 17.89 -17.05 -24.47
C ARG A 781 17.15 -17.99 -23.52
N ARG A 782 16.66 -19.12 -24.04
CA ARG A 782 15.80 -20.07 -23.33
C ARG A 782 16.22 -20.42 -21.88
N PRO A 783 17.50 -20.73 -21.56
CA PRO A 783 17.88 -21.05 -20.18
C PRO A 783 17.64 -19.90 -19.20
N ARG A 784 17.88 -18.65 -19.62
CA ARG A 784 17.65 -17.45 -18.79
C ARG A 784 16.17 -17.18 -18.64
N TYR A 785 15.42 -17.31 -19.73
CA TYR A 785 13.96 -17.18 -19.68
C TYR A 785 13.35 -18.19 -18.71
N LEU A 786 13.75 -19.47 -18.76
CA LEU A 786 13.24 -20.48 -17.83
C LEU A 786 13.63 -20.19 -16.38
N ALA A 787 14.87 -19.77 -16.12
CA ALA A 787 15.29 -19.37 -14.78
C ALA A 787 14.46 -18.17 -14.26
N PHE A 788 14.27 -17.14 -15.09
CA PHE A 788 13.41 -16.00 -14.78
C PHE A 788 11.97 -16.45 -14.51
N PHE A 789 11.35 -17.17 -15.44
CA PHE A 789 9.95 -17.55 -15.39
C PHE A 789 9.62 -18.39 -14.16
N TYR A 790 10.42 -19.43 -13.89
CA TYR A 790 10.21 -20.31 -12.73
C TYR A 790 10.44 -19.57 -11.42
N SER A 791 11.53 -18.82 -11.28
CA SER A 791 11.82 -18.08 -10.04
C SER A 791 10.80 -16.96 -9.79
N ASN A 792 10.39 -16.22 -10.82
CA ASN A 792 9.37 -15.19 -10.70
C ASN A 792 7.99 -15.79 -10.33
N SER A 793 7.63 -16.93 -10.91
CA SER A 793 6.40 -17.66 -10.57
C SER A 793 6.40 -18.18 -9.13
N ILE A 794 7.53 -18.73 -8.66
CA ILE A 794 7.73 -19.12 -7.25
C ILE A 794 7.48 -17.94 -6.34
N SER A 795 8.07 -16.78 -6.66
CA SER A 795 7.91 -15.56 -5.88
C SER A 795 6.45 -15.11 -5.79
N PHE A 796 5.77 -15.01 -6.94
CA PHE A 796 4.36 -14.62 -7.01
C PHE A 796 3.45 -15.57 -6.19
N VAL A 797 3.53 -16.89 -6.44
CA VAL A 797 2.66 -17.86 -5.77
C VAL A 797 2.99 -17.97 -4.28
N ALA A 798 4.27 -17.89 -3.89
CA ALA A 798 4.67 -17.88 -2.48
C ALA A 798 4.07 -16.69 -1.73
N SER A 799 4.12 -15.49 -2.32
CA SER A 799 3.48 -14.30 -1.76
C SER A 799 1.96 -14.45 -1.61
N ILE A 800 1.27 -15.00 -2.63
CA ILE A 800 -0.19 -15.23 -2.53
C ILE A 800 -0.52 -16.28 -1.46
N VAL A 801 0.25 -17.36 -1.36
CA VAL A 801 0.07 -18.38 -0.31
C VAL A 801 0.27 -17.76 1.08
N VAL A 802 1.29 -16.91 1.28
CA VAL A 802 1.50 -16.21 2.55
C VAL A 802 0.32 -15.28 2.88
N ILE A 803 -0.20 -14.55 1.90
CA ILE A 803 -1.38 -13.70 2.07
C ILE A 803 -2.60 -14.53 2.50
N ILE A 804 -2.83 -15.68 1.84
CA ILE A 804 -3.94 -16.60 2.18
C ILE A 804 -3.74 -17.19 3.57
N MET A 805 -2.53 -17.63 3.94
CA MET A 805 -2.23 -18.16 5.27
C MET A 805 -2.40 -17.12 6.38
N LEU A 806 -2.12 -15.84 6.08
CA LEU A 806 -2.34 -14.75 7.01
C LEU A 806 -3.84 -14.51 7.24
N LEU A 807 -4.69 -14.67 6.22
CA LEU A 807 -6.10 -14.28 6.26
C LEU A 807 -6.94 -14.94 7.40
N PRO A 808 -6.86 -16.27 7.65
CA PRO A 808 -7.54 -16.91 8.78
C PRO A 808 -7.03 -16.48 10.16
N GLN A 809 -5.75 -16.07 10.27
CA GLN A 809 -5.17 -15.63 11.54
C GLN A 809 -5.74 -14.28 12.03
N TRP A 810 -6.57 -13.62 11.23
CA TRP A 810 -7.28 -12.39 11.60
C TRP A 810 -8.73 -12.64 12.02
N LEU A 811 -9.21 -13.89 11.96
CA LEU A 811 -10.52 -14.29 12.48
C LEU A 811 -10.43 -14.61 13.98
N PRO A 812 -11.48 -14.30 14.77
CA PRO A 812 -11.48 -14.59 16.21
C PRO A 812 -11.51 -16.11 16.44
N LYS A 813 -10.39 -16.70 16.86
CA LYS A 813 -10.30 -18.08 17.36
C LYS A 813 -10.12 -18.10 18.86
N LYS A 814 -10.84 -19.01 19.54
CA LYS A 814 -10.97 -19.05 21.01
C LYS A 814 -9.83 -19.79 21.74
N LYS A 815 -9.06 -20.67 21.08
CA LYS A 815 -7.87 -21.35 21.64
C LYS A 815 -7.03 -21.90 20.49
N GLU A 816 -5.74 -21.56 20.37
CA GLU A 816 -4.68 -22.27 19.59
C GLU A 816 -3.37 -21.44 19.55
N GLY A 817 -2.65 -21.33 20.69
CA GLY A 817 -1.44 -20.49 20.79
C GLY A 817 -0.20 -21.01 20.05
N ASP A 818 -0.03 -22.33 19.96
CA ASP A 818 1.18 -22.93 19.38
C ASP A 818 1.17 -22.94 17.85
N TRP A 819 0.04 -23.34 17.22
CA TRP A 819 -0.13 -23.33 15.77
C TRP A 819 0.15 -21.95 15.14
N GLU A 820 -0.21 -20.89 15.85
CA GLU A 820 -0.03 -19.52 15.38
C GLU A 820 1.46 -19.11 15.38
N LYS A 821 2.20 -19.50 16.43
CA LYS A 821 3.66 -19.31 16.51
C LYS A 821 4.38 -20.09 15.39
N TRP A 822 3.96 -21.34 15.15
CA TRP A 822 4.52 -22.18 14.09
C TRP A 822 4.23 -21.63 12.70
N SER A 823 2.99 -21.22 12.44
CA SER A 823 2.59 -20.63 11.17
C SER A 823 3.35 -19.33 10.86
N LEU A 824 3.55 -18.45 11.85
CA LEU A 824 4.37 -17.24 11.68
C LEU A 824 5.82 -17.56 11.31
N ARG A 825 6.40 -18.63 11.87
CA ARG A 825 7.75 -19.06 11.54
C ARG A 825 7.84 -19.59 10.11
N VAL A 826 6.87 -20.42 9.70
CA VAL A 826 6.77 -20.93 8.33
C VAL A 826 6.65 -19.78 7.34
N MET A 827 5.73 -18.84 7.54
CA MET A 827 5.56 -17.68 6.65
C MET A 827 6.83 -16.83 6.53
N ASN A 828 7.59 -16.67 7.61
CA ASN A 828 8.85 -15.92 7.57
C ASN A 828 9.94 -16.64 6.75
N TRP A 829 9.95 -17.97 6.75
CA TRP A 829 10.82 -18.74 5.87
C TRP A 829 10.35 -18.69 4.41
N THR A 830 9.04 -18.82 4.18
CA THR A 830 8.44 -18.67 2.84
C THR A 830 8.78 -17.32 2.22
N ILE A 831 8.72 -16.23 2.99
CA ILE A 831 9.09 -14.88 2.52
C ILE A 831 10.58 -14.77 2.18
N ARG A 832 11.49 -15.42 2.92
CA ARG A 832 12.92 -15.40 2.56
C ARG A 832 13.18 -16.16 1.27
N LEU A 833 12.50 -17.29 1.09
CA LEU A 833 12.52 -18.04 -0.16
C LEU A 833 11.96 -17.22 -1.32
N ASP A 834 10.89 -16.47 -1.07
CA ASP A 834 10.28 -15.54 -2.01
C ASP A 834 11.26 -14.44 -2.45
N LEU A 835 11.90 -13.74 -1.49
CA LEU A 835 12.92 -12.71 -1.80
C LEU A 835 14.13 -13.29 -2.56
N PHE A 836 14.53 -14.52 -2.24
CA PHE A 836 15.59 -15.22 -2.97
C PHE A 836 15.16 -15.55 -4.40
N ALA A 837 13.94 -16.04 -4.59
CA ALA A 837 13.38 -16.31 -5.90
C ALA A 837 13.29 -15.03 -6.75
N LEU A 838 12.88 -13.91 -6.14
CA LEU A 838 12.84 -12.61 -6.80
C LEU A 838 14.26 -12.11 -7.19
N LEU A 839 15.26 -12.35 -6.35
CA LEU A 839 16.67 -12.06 -6.68
C LEU A 839 17.19 -12.89 -7.86
N VAL A 840 16.86 -14.20 -7.92
CA VAL A 840 17.23 -15.06 -9.04
C VAL A 840 16.51 -14.62 -10.32
N ALA A 841 15.23 -14.27 -10.23
CA ALA A 841 14.47 -13.74 -11.35
C ALA A 841 15.09 -12.44 -11.87
N TYR A 842 15.44 -11.50 -10.98
CA TYR A 842 16.13 -10.26 -11.35
C TYR A 842 17.47 -10.55 -12.04
N ALA A 843 18.29 -11.44 -11.49
CA ALA A 843 19.59 -11.78 -12.08
C ALA A 843 19.47 -12.42 -13.47
N ALA A 844 18.45 -13.25 -13.68
CA ALA A 844 18.18 -13.89 -14.96
C ALA A 844 17.59 -12.92 -16.00
N GLY A 845 16.70 -12.02 -15.56
CA GLY A 845 15.93 -11.12 -16.42
C GLY A 845 16.62 -9.81 -16.77
N SER A 846 17.35 -9.20 -15.83
CA SER A 846 17.88 -7.84 -15.98
C SER A 846 19.06 -7.71 -16.96
N ASN A 847 19.71 -8.82 -17.32
CA ASN A 847 20.88 -8.73 -18.18
C ASN A 847 21.11 -9.94 -19.09
N ARG A 848 21.57 -9.59 -20.28
CA ARG A 848 21.75 -10.43 -21.45
C ARG A 848 23.24 -10.71 -21.73
N GLY A 849 24.18 -9.92 -21.21
CA GLY A 849 25.63 -10.20 -21.35
C GLY A 849 26.22 -11.08 -20.24
N TRP A 850 27.12 -12.03 -20.57
CA TRP A 850 27.76 -12.91 -19.57
C TRP A 850 28.67 -12.15 -18.59
N LYS A 851 29.48 -11.19 -19.07
CA LYS A 851 30.45 -10.42 -18.24
C LYS A 851 29.79 -9.56 -17.16
N THR A 852 28.70 -8.88 -17.49
CA THR A 852 27.94 -8.02 -16.58
C THR A 852 26.99 -8.83 -15.68
N SER A 853 26.65 -10.05 -16.06
CA SER A 853 25.86 -11.01 -15.26
C SER A 853 26.68 -11.56 -14.08
N VAL A 854 28.00 -11.73 -14.24
CA VAL A 854 28.91 -12.14 -13.15
C VAL A 854 28.86 -11.15 -11.99
N TYR A 855 28.68 -9.86 -12.22
CA TYR A 855 28.60 -8.86 -11.15
C TYR A 855 27.37 -9.05 -10.26
N VAL A 856 26.18 -9.19 -10.85
CA VAL A 856 24.95 -9.43 -10.08
C VAL A 856 25.02 -10.79 -9.40
N VAL A 857 25.53 -11.81 -10.08
CA VAL A 857 25.75 -13.14 -9.46
C VAL A 857 26.76 -13.07 -8.31
N ALA A 858 27.83 -12.27 -8.42
CA ALA A 858 28.79 -12.04 -7.33
C ALA A 858 28.13 -11.29 -6.15
N LEU A 859 27.27 -10.30 -6.41
CA LEU A 859 26.46 -9.66 -5.38
C LEU A 859 25.50 -10.66 -4.73
N VAL A 860 24.87 -11.55 -5.49
CA VAL A 860 24.03 -12.64 -4.97
C VAL A 860 24.85 -13.54 -4.05
N PHE A 861 26.04 -13.96 -4.47
CA PHE A 861 26.94 -14.77 -3.63
C PHE A 861 27.44 -14.01 -2.40
N ALA A 862 27.68 -12.70 -2.49
CA ALA A 862 28.03 -11.87 -1.34
C ALA A 862 26.86 -11.79 -0.34
N VAL A 863 25.63 -11.64 -0.82
CA VAL A 863 24.41 -11.66 0.00
C VAL A 863 24.17 -13.04 0.61
N LEU A 864 24.36 -14.12 -0.15
CA LEU A 864 24.27 -15.49 0.35
C LEU A 864 25.36 -15.80 1.38
N GLY A 865 26.59 -15.35 1.13
CA GLY A 865 27.71 -15.45 2.07
C GLY A 865 27.41 -14.69 3.35
N TYR A 866 26.88 -13.48 3.24
CA TYR A 866 26.39 -12.71 4.38
C TYR A 866 25.30 -13.47 5.15
N PHE A 867 24.29 -14.02 4.48
CA PHE A 867 23.25 -14.83 5.13
C PHE A 867 23.79 -16.10 5.79
N ALA A 868 24.69 -16.82 5.14
CA ALA A 868 25.30 -18.03 5.66
C ALA A 868 26.14 -17.71 6.90
N ILE A 869 27.00 -16.69 6.83
CA ILE A 869 27.80 -16.20 7.94
C ILE A 869 26.88 -15.81 9.10
N HIS A 870 25.81 -15.05 8.85
CA HIS A 870 24.89 -14.65 9.91
C HIS A 870 24.09 -15.81 10.50
N THR A 871 23.68 -16.78 9.70
CA THR A 871 22.99 -17.98 10.17
C THR A 871 23.91 -18.85 11.03
N VAL A 872 25.17 -19.01 10.62
CA VAL A 872 26.22 -19.71 11.36
C VAL A 872 26.56 -18.96 12.65
N LEU A 873 26.73 -17.64 12.61
CA LEU A 873 27.02 -16.82 13.77
C LEU A 873 25.87 -16.87 14.79
N ALA A 874 24.62 -16.81 14.32
CA ALA A 874 23.43 -16.97 15.17
C ALA A 874 23.38 -18.38 15.80
N CYS A 875 23.74 -19.43 15.06
CA CYS A 875 23.85 -20.78 15.60
C CYS A 875 24.99 -20.92 16.63
N ILE A 876 26.13 -20.27 16.40
CA ILE A 876 27.28 -20.26 17.31
C ILE A 876 26.93 -19.49 18.59
N VAL A 877 26.32 -18.31 18.50
CA VAL A 877 25.86 -17.55 19.67
C VAL A 877 24.82 -18.34 20.45
N CYS A 878 23.84 -18.96 19.78
CA CYS A 878 22.89 -19.87 20.43
C CYS A 878 23.60 -21.06 21.12
N ARG A 879 24.62 -21.65 20.48
CA ARG A 879 25.42 -22.73 21.10
C ARG A 879 26.25 -22.22 22.29
N ARG A 880 26.71 -20.96 22.26
CA ARG A 880 27.53 -20.34 23.30
C ARG A 880 26.68 -19.94 24.52
N GLU A 881 25.51 -19.34 24.29
CA GLU A 881 24.47 -19.12 25.30
C GLU A 881 24.06 -20.47 25.92
N ARG A 882 23.86 -21.51 25.10
CA ARG A 882 23.53 -22.87 25.57
C ARG A 882 24.65 -23.49 26.42
N ARG A 883 25.92 -23.23 26.08
CA ARG A 883 27.09 -23.70 26.85
C ARG A 883 27.24 -22.95 28.18
N GLN A 884 27.02 -21.64 28.18
CA GLN A 884 27.05 -20.81 29.39
C GLN A 884 25.91 -21.14 30.36
N SER A 885 24.72 -21.48 29.84
CA SER A 885 23.62 -21.96 30.69
C SER A 885 23.87 -23.35 31.28
N THR A 886 24.60 -24.24 30.59
CA THR A 886 24.97 -25.57 31.12
C THR A 886 26.21 -25.57 32.02
N SER A 887 27.00 -24.50 32.06
CA SER A 887 28.13 -24.35 32.99
C SER A 887 27.76 -23.59 34.26
N ALA A 888 26.55 -23.03 34.31
CA ALA A 888 25.97 -22.33 35.48
C ALA A 888 24.94 -23.18 36.23
N VAL A 889 24.72 -24.42 35.78
CA VAL A 889 24.08 -25.53 36.51
C VAL A 889 25.19 -26.49 36.88
#